data_AF-A0A8H4ZQU0-F1
#
_entry.id   AF-A0A8H4ZQU0-F1
#
_cell.length_a   1.000
_cell.length_b   1.000
_cell.length_c   1.000
_cell.angle_alpha   90.00
_cell.angle_beta   90.00
_cell.angle_gamma   90.00
#
_symmetry.space_group_name_H-M   'P 1'
#
loop_
_entity.id
_entity.type
_entity.pdbx_description
1 polymer ?
#
loop_
_entity_poly.entity_id
_entity_poly.type
_entity_poly.pdbx_seq_one_letter_code
_entity_poly.pdbx_strand_id
1 'polypeptide(L)'
;MSSVHSSNRSVEGPDGRYTLLPGAESHHNLDSPSFAPNNDDESRGLNNEDPPAHREQTNRSMQQSSEVASTMSSSDQHTSPNAQPSVVGESWYASYVMRGYTPGHNSVHRPIGECNETVQSVTRDTTRESACSRPTLPREKTSLSDLPSPDLVDRLIKVYFDRFHAFCPILGRKYFLASLEDGTMSGTLLRSVLFVASIHCDPELLHVMGYSTRWDANNALYNKASAAFDADRESSRTHMILSSYLLHYWFGSPTAYRDCHWWLAAAIRSAQCTGYHRSTRNSKMAPEERSRWKRIWWCLYIRDRQIAISTGTPMVINDEDHDVEELIQGDFTEEAPETVQYIISQVKLSKAVARLYFSHCSPSRLSLCKEAHVLHEAMRDVQSTLQAWYESSQGLSFSNGNHHLSLTLKVCYQLQRQRNASKEIKPLLDAAAQIFNLVENSLLFWTPEHFPMIYVSALFSAMMALAVEVKTSAPKSDQIFIKIRPGLLALKQFESVYILARWIRNFFMDILNRPAPFDAVETQRPAPNLHDDDTTGGGTGSETMNGTDEISTITASVGQATHDATNFEDSNFAFEQSSGFEGGGFWPTYLANGVFSGVQSSDDMEFPHPDSFQYQAMYFLADLGIADTPEIQHDLSTSNIQGACKDFAAILGPENVSTERSDLVTHSGSDYQSYAWTEESAILSQVILYPETTEQVSELMKVCFRRRLPVTPYSGGTSIEGQYIPHLRGICIDFGRMSNIVELNKYDLDCVVQPGIGWMDLNEELAAHGLFFPPDPGPGAMIGGMVGTGCSGTNAAAYGTMKDWVLSLTVVLADGAIIKTRQRARKSSAGYDLTRTFVGSEGTLGLVTEATLKLAVKPPCEAVAVCTFPTLRDAASAVREVLSNGIQVAAVEILDEVQMKSINDSALTRLKWKEEPTLFFKFTGSDDFMVEHLAKQVGNITKQNRSTAYTFASDETERQELWSARKNALWSMLAMRKSPTDKVWTTDVAVPLSRLPDIIEFAKADIEKSGLLGSIVGHVGDGNFHTLLLFPEEKRHIAEGVVHRMVDKAIEMKGTATGEHGVGLVKRDYLEKELGKEAVDAMRSMKNAFDPLCILNCDKVIRMKAA
;
A
#
# COMPACT_ATOMS: atom_id res chain seq x y z
N MET A 1 -38.85 0.20 -57.91
CA MET A 1 -39.16 0.80 -59.23
C MET A 1 -37.85 1.29 -59.85
N SER A 2 -37.82 1.44 -61.18
CA SER A 2 -36.88 2.22 -62.03
C SER A 2 -35.43 2.46 -61.55
N SER A 3 -34.32 1.95 -62.11
CA SER A 3 -33.87 1.61 -63.49
C SER A 3 -32.97 2.67 -64.18
N VAL A 4 -31.68 2.30 -64.38
CA VAL A 4 -30.89 2.47 -65.62
C VAL A 4 -30.62 3.89 -66.16
N HIS A 5 -29.33 4.31 -66.19
CA HIS A 5 -28.55 4.38 -67.45
C HIS A 5 -27.02 4.56 -67.23
N SER A 6 -26.24 4.63 -68.33
CA SER A 6 -24.78 4.50 -68.36
C SER A 6 -24.10 5.28 -69.50
N SER A 7 -22.84 5.75 -69.32
CA SER A 7 -21.85 6.07 -70.39
C SER A 7 -20.54 6.70 -69.82
N ASN A 8 -19.42 6.87 -70.56
CA ASN A 8 -18.62 5.96 -71.43
C ASN A 8 -17.27 6.65 -71.86
N ARG A 9 -16.23 5.90 -72.28
CA ARG A 9 -14.96 6.32 -72.99
C ARG A 9 -13.94 7.16 -72.17
N SER A 10 -12.64 7.31 -72.51
CA SER A 10 -11.55 6.58 -73.27
C SER A 10 -10.22 7.41 -73.13
N VAL A 11 -8.98 7.07 -73.54
CA VAL A 11 -8.32 6.03 -74.37
C VAL A 11 -6.85 5.77 -73.89
N GLU A 12 -5.86 5.47 -74.74
CA GLU A 12 -4.50 4.96 -74.42
C GLU A 12 -3.31 5.95 -74.63
N GLY A 13 -2.13 5.58 -74.07
CA GLY A 13 -0.86 6.33 -74.04
C GLY A 13 0.11 6.21 -75.25
N PRO A 14 1.42 6.52 -75.08
CA PRO A 14 2.36 6.67 -76.22
C PRO A 14 3.77 6.02 -76.11
N ASP A 15 3.98 4.87 -75.45
CA ASP A 15 5.31 4.23 -75.29
C ASP A 15 5.35 2.68 -75.42
N GLY A 16 4.60 2.12 -76.38
CA GLY A 16 4.40 0.65 -76.48
C GLY A 16 5.49 -0.22 -77.16
N ARG A 17 5.30 -1.55 -77.02
CA ARG A 17 6.03 -2.72 -77.62
C ARG A 17 7.30 -3.20 -76.88
N TYR A 18 7.69 -4.50 -76.83
CA TYR A 18 7.00 -5.82 -76.91
C TYR A 18 8.03 -6.97 -76.69
N THR A 19 7.71 -8.01 -75.89
CA THR A 19 8.07 -9.47 -75.94
C THR A 19 7.82 -10.10 -74.54
N LEU A 20 7.37 -11.34 -74.27
CA LEU A 20 7.17 -12.65 -74.95
C LEU A 20 8.39 -13.59 -75.14
N LEU A 21 8.58 -14.52 -74.17
CA LEU A 21 8.48 -16.01 -74.23
C LEU A 21 8.96 -16.81 -75.49
N PRO A 22 9.17 -18.18 -75.45
CA PRO A 22 9.26 -19.19 -74.35
C PRO A 22 10.38 -20.29 -74.50
N GLY A 23 10.40 -21.27 -73.58
CA GLY A 23 10.72 -22.72 -73.87
C GLY A 23 12.11 -23.27 -73.47
N ALA A 24 12.35 -24.60 -73.39
CA ALA A 24 11.46 -25.78 -73.25
C ALA A 24 12.27 -27.09 -72.97
N GLU A 25 11.69 -28.06 -72.23
CA GLU A 25 11.91 -29.55 -72.31
C GLU A 25 13.33 -30.17 -72.12
N SER A 26 13.55 -31.46 -71.76
CA SER A 26 12.71 -32.60 -71.30
C SER A 26 13.56 -33.73 -70.66
N HIS A 27 12.99 -34.58 -69.78
CA HIS A 27 12.90 -36.07 -69.91
C HIS A 27 12.71 -36.88 -68.58
N HIS A 28 11.66 -37.72 -68.57
CA HIS A 28 11.52 -39.11 -68.07
C HIS A 28 12.05 -39.58 -66.68
N ASN A 29 11.17 -40.08 -65.78
CA ASN A 29 10.77 -41.50 -65.53
C ASN A 29 11.80 -42.31 -64.66
N LEU A 30 11.47 -43.28 -63.79
CA LEU A 30 10.23 -43.89 -63.25
C LEU A 30 10.58 -44.73 -61.96
N ASP A 31 9.55 -45.25 -61.24
CA ASP A 31 9.55 -46.40 -60.28
C ASP A 31 10.40 -46.35 -58.96
N SER A 32 9.83 -46.46 -57.74
CA SER A 32 9.26 -47.64 -57.02
C SER A 32 10.28 -48.72 -56.55
N PRO A 33 10.11 -49.43 -55.40
CA PRO A 33 9.45 -49.13 -54.12
C PRO A 33 10.22 -49.64 -52.85
N SER A 34 9.53 -49.80 -51.71
CA SER A 34 9.99 -50.19 -50.34
C SER A 34 10.45 -51.65 -50.09
N PHE A 35 11.25 -51.90 -49.04
CA PHE A 35 11.26 -53.16 -48.24
C PHE A 35 11.92 -53.05 -46.83
N ALA A 36 11.68 -54.05 -45.97
CA ALA A 36 12.26 -54.35 -44.63
C ALA A 36 12.55 -55.90 -44.56
N PRO A 37 12.80 -56.66 -43.45
CA PRO A 37 12.85 -56.34 -41.99
C PRO A 37 13.93 -57.15 -41.15
N ASN A 38 13.74 -57.26 -39.80
CA ASN A 38 14.22 -58.32 -38.85
C ASN A 38 15.73 -58.34 -38.43
N ASN A 39 16.19 -58.87 -37.26
CA ASN A 39 15.54 -59.58 -36.12
C ASN A 39 16.40 -59.60 -34.78
N ASP A 40 15.98 -60.43 -33.78
CA ASP A 40 16.69 -60.99 -32.57
C ASP A 40 16.55 -60.23 -31.21
N ASP A 41 16.30 -60.83 -30.02
CA ASP A 41 15.93 -62.21 -29.57
C ASP A 41 15.21 -62.20 -28.15
N GLU A 42 14.83 -63.37 -27.57
CA GLU A 42 13.99 -63.59 -26.33
C GLU A 42 14.66 -63.26 -24.94
N SER A 43 14.09 -63.38 -23.71
CA SER A 43 12.93 -64.15 -23.14
C SER A 43 12.42 -63.73 -21.72
N ARG A 44 11.12 -64.03 -21.42
CA ARG A 44 10.39 -64.44 -20.16
C ARG A 44 10.76 -63.87 -18.74
N GLY A 45 9.83 -63.61 -17.79
CA GLY A 45 8.34 -63.54 -17.81
C GLY A 45 7.59 -63.71 -16.44
N LEU A 46 6.34 -63.19 -16.35
CA LEU A 46 5.15 -63.56 -15.50
C LEU A 46 5.01 -63.23 -13.98
N ASN A 47 3.90 -62.51 -13.65
CA ASN A 47 2.88 -62.71 -12.58
C ASN A 47 3.26 -62.57 -11.05
N ASN A 48 2.37 -62.23 -10.07
CA ASN A 48 0.95 -61.81 -10.04
C ASN A 48 0.54 -61.08 -8.71
N GLU A 49 -0.52 -60.25 -8.77
CA GLU A 49 -1.60 -59.99 -7.75
C GLU A 49 -1.39 -59.30 -6.35
N ASP A 50 -2.50 -58.68 -5.91
CA ASP A 50 -2.81 -57.84 -4.71
C ASP A 50 -3.15 -58.64 -3.41
N PRO A 51 -3.81 -58.09 -2.35
CA PRO A 51 -3.51 -57.01 -1.37
C PRO A 51 -3.64 -57.56 0.10
N PRO A 52 -4.34 -56.99 1.13
CA PRO A 52 -4.63 -55.60 1.59
C PRO A 52 -4.42 -55.26 3.11
N ALA A 53 -4.30 -53.95 3.40
CA ALA A 53 -4.93 -53.15 4.49
C ALA A 53 -4.80 -53.39 6.04
N HIS A 54 -4.96 -52.25 6.75
CA HIS A 54 -5.56 -51.99 8.10
C HIS A 54 -4.71 -51.78 9.38
N ARG A 55 -4.97 -50.62 10.04
CA ARG A 55 -5.13 -50.35 11.50
C ARG A 55 -3.88 -50.43 12.43
N GLU A 56 -3.78 -49.76 13.59
CA GLU A 56 -4.50 -48.62 14.21
C GLU A 56 -3.65 -47.92 15.32
N GLN A 57 -3.86 -46.61 15.52
CA GLN A 57 -3.88 -45.83 16.79
C GLN A 57 -2.77 -45.83 17.89
N THR A 58 -2.48 -44.58 18.33
CA THR A 58 -2.26 -44.07 19.72
C THR A 58 -0.94 -44.25 20.53
N ASN A 59 -0.19 -43.13 20.61
CA ASN A 59 0.23 -42.38 21.83
C ASN A 59 0.54 -43.06 23.19
N ARG A 60 1.79 -42.87 23.67
CA ARG A 60 2.29 -42.50 25.05
C ARG A 60 3.67 -43.16 25.34
N SER A 61 4.57 -42.70 26.22
CA SER A 61 4.95 -41.38 26.77
C SER A 61 6.09 -41.53 27.82
N MET A 62 6.93 -40.48 28.02
CA MET A 62 7.80 -40.19 29.20
C MET A 62 9.21 -40.84 29.39
N GLN A 63 10.16 -39.96 29.77
CA GLN A 63 11.33 -40.10 30.67
C GLN A 63 12.56 -40.97 30.24
N GLN A 64 13.77 -40.38 30.10
CA GLN A 64 14.84 -40.07 31.10
C GLN A 64 15.61 -41.33 31.59
N SER A 65 16.95 -41.37 31.74
CA SER A 65 18.01 -40.33 31.69
C SER A 65 19.44 -40.92 31.51
N SER A 66 20.41 -40.11 31.02
CA SER A 66 21.90 -40.25 31.16
C SER A 66 22.58 -41.53 30.57
N GLU A 67 23.86 -41.55 30.16
CA GLU A 67 24.99 -40.61 30.30
C GLU A 67 25.92 -40.61 29.05
N VAL A 68 27.15 -40.07 29.14
CA VAL A 68 27.97 -39.58 27.99
C VAL A 68 29.02 -40.56 27.46
N ALA A 69 29.12 -40.70 26.13
CA ALA A 69 30.35 -41.08 25.41
C ALA A 69 30.36 -40.50 23.98
N SER A 70 31.54 -40.18 23.44
CA SER A 70 31.72 -39.52 22.14
C SER A 70 32.73 -40.23 21.23
N THR A 71 32.38 -40.44 19.95
CA THR A 71 33.35 -40.71 18.88
C THR A 71 32.75 -40.34 17.52
N MET A 72 33.56 -39.77 16.62
CA MET A 72 33.15 -39.44 15.25
C MET A 72 33.68 -40.46 14.23
N SER A 73 32.89 -40.73 13.19
CA SER A 73 33.35 -41.18 11.87
C SER A 73 32.35 -40.73 10.81
N SER A 74 32.80 -40.45 9.60
CA SER A 74 32.04 -39.77 8.54
C SER A 74 31.47 -40.72 7.47
N SER A 75 30.27 -40.44 6.97
CA SER A 75 29.78 -40.85 5.63
C SER A 75 28.61 -39.96 5.19
N ASP A 76 28.38 -39.91 3.89
CA ASP A 76 27.55 -38.95 3.14
C ASP A 76 26.02 -38.97 3.30
N GLN A 77 25.42 -37.80 3.00
CA GLN A 77 24.18 -37.55 2.24
C GLN A 77 22.93 -38.42 2.57
N HIS A 78 21.83 -37.86 3.09
CA HIS A 78 20.98 -36.96 2.29
C HIS A 78 20.05 -36.02 3.07
N THR A 79 19.87 -34.83 2.48
CA THR A 79 18.84 -33.80 2.66
C THR A 79 17.44 -34.20 3.17
N SER A 80 16.93 -33.48 4.18
CA SER A 80 15.49 -33.25 4.38
C SER A 80 15.25 -31.85 4.99
N PRO A 81 14.38 -30.98 4.42
CA PRO A 81 14.30 -29.57 4.79
C PRO A 81 13.18 -29.26 5.81
N ASN A 82 13.25 -29.79 7.04
CA ASN A 82 12.51 -29.22 8.17
C ASN A 82 12.99 -29.73 9.55
N ALA A 83 13.98 -29.05 10.13
CA ALA A 83 14.33 -29.16 11.55
C ALA A 83 15.01 -27.85 12.01
N GLN A 84 14.43 -27.14 12.99
CA GLN A 84 15.10 -25.99 13.61
C GLN A 84 16.13 -26.47 14.65
N PRO A 85 17.38 -25.98 14.63
CA PRO A 85 18.31 -26.15 15.74
C PRO A 85 17.92 -25.21 16.88
N SER A 86 17.27 -25.72 17.93
CA SER A 86 16.91 -24.93 19.11
C SER A 86 18.11 -24.75 20.05
N VAL A 87 19.04 -23.86 19.70
CA VAL A 87 20.14 -23.43 20.59
C VAL A 87 20.14 -21.91 20.71
N VAL A 88 19.65 -21.42 21.85
CA VAL A 88 19.81 -20.02 22.26
C VAL A 88 21.22 -19.85 22.81
N GLY A 89 22.06 -19.04 22.16
CA GLY A 89 23.44 -18.84 22.62
C GLY A 89 24.29 -17.86 21.80
N GLU A 90 24.19 -17.88 20.47
CA GLU A 90 24.96 -16.94 19.63
C GLU A 90 24.17 -15.67 19.29
N SER A 91 24.87 -14.55 19.22
CA SER A 91 24.25 -13.22 19.28
C SER A 91 23.36 -12.93 18.05
N TRP A 92 22.06 -12.77 18.29
CA TRP A 92 21.08 -12.31 17.30
C TRP A 92 21.49 -10.99 16.64
N TYR A 93 22.15 -10.10 17.38
CA TYR A 93 22.75 -8.86 16.85
C TYR A 93 23.88 -9.14 15.84
N ALA A 94 24.75 -10.13 16.11
CA ALA A 94 25.78 -10.54 15.16
C ALA A 94 25.17 -11.16 13.89
N SER A 95 24.13 -11.99 14.02
CA SER A 95 23.39 -12.50 12.86
C SER A 95 22.71 -11.40 12.05
N TYR A 96 22.22 -10.33 12.69
CA TYR A 96 21.66 -9.16 12.02
C TYR A 96 22.74 -8.40 11.22
N VAL A 97 23.87 -8.08 11.84
CA VAL A 97 24.98 -7.35 11.18
C VAL A 97 25.57 -8.16 10.00
N MET A 98 25.74 -9.47 10.16
CA MET A 98 26.36 -10.33 9.14
C MET A 98 25.50 -10.55 7.89
N ARG A 99 24.16 -10.43 7.98
CA ARG A 99 23.25 -10.73 6.86
C ARG A 99 23.24 -9.69 5.73
N GLY A 100 23.68 -8.47 5.97
CA GLY A 100 23.60 -7.37 4.99
C GLY A 100 24.86 -7.09 4.16
N TYR A 101 25.78 -8.06 4.06
CA TYR A 101 27.18 -7.85 3.66
C TYR A 101 27.36 -7.17 2.29
N THR A 102 27.85 -5.92 2.28
CA THR A 102 28.07 -5.14 1.04
C THR A 102 29.50 -5.36 0.52
N PRO A 103 29.71 -5.80 -0.74
CA PRO A 103 31.04 -5.97 -1.29
C PRO A 103 31.70 -4.59 -1.58
N GLY A 104 32.71 -4.23 -0.80
CA GLY A 104 33.44 -2.96 -0.97
C GLY A 104 34.53 -2.69 0.06
N HIS A 105 34.28 -2.97 1.34
CA HIS A 105 35.25 -2.77 2.44
C HIS A 105 36.32 -3.88 2.55
N ASN A 106 36.90 -4.28 1.41
CA ASN A 106 37.84 -5.39 1.27
C ASN A 106 39.29 -5.05 1.72
N SER A 107 39.42 -4.45 2.91
CA SER A 107 40.70 -4.25 3.61
C SER A 107 40.67 -4.74 5.07
N VAL A 108 39.49 -4.99 5.64
CA VAL A 108 39.30 -5.29 7.07
C VAL A 108 39.31 -6.81 7.37
N HIS A 109 39.14 -7.66 6.35
CA HIS A 109 39.12 -9.11 6.51
C HIS A 109 40.21 -9.82 5.69
N ARG A 110 41.27 -10.28 6.38
CA ARG A 110 41.97 -11.50 5.94
C ARG A 110 41.11 -12.71 6.31
N PRO A 111 40.85 -13.66 5.40
CA PRO A 111 40.14 -14.89 5.73
C PRO A 111 40.92 -15.73 6.75
N ILE A 112 40.21 -16.33 7.71
CA ILE A 112 40.78 -17.23 8.74
C ILE A 112 41.45 -18.48 8.12
N GLY A 113 41.19 -18.77 6.84
CA GLY A 113 41.86 -19.84 6.09
C GLY A 113 43.39 -19.75 6.04
N GLU A 114 43.99 -18.55 6.11
CA GLU A 114 45.46 -18.40 6.17
C GLU A 114 46.06 -18.79 7.54
N CYS A 115 45.26 -19.01 8.59
CA CYS A 115 45.76 -19.35 9.92
C CYS A 115 46.02 -20.86 10.14
N ASN A 116 45.70 -21.73 9.17
CA ASN A 116 45.83 -23.18 9.35
C ASN A 116 47.26 -23.73 9.24
N GLU A 117 48.23 -22.99 8.68
CA GLU A 117 49.61 -23.48 8.50
C GLU A 117 50.48 -23.44 9.78
N THR A 118 49.97 -22.98 10.92
CA THR A 118 50.76 -22.90 12.18
C THR A 118 50.14 -23.57 13.41
N VAL A 119 49.09 -24.39 13.26
CA VAL A 119 48.47 -25.16 14.36
C VAL A 119 48.85 -26.66 14.30
N GLN A 120 50.10 -26.97 13.96
CA GLN A 120 50.65 -28.35 13.97
C GLN A 120 51.93 -28.52 14.82
N SER A 121 52.14 -27.72 15.88
CA SER A 121 53.27 -27.93 16.80
C SER A 121 53.14 -27.35 18.22
N VAL A 122 51.95 -27.43 18.86
CA VAL A 122 51.79 -27.05 20.28
C VAL A 122 51.10 -28.13 21.12
N THR A 123 51.70 -29.31 21.17
CA THR A 123 51.58 -30.18 22.35
C THR A 123 52.56 -29.71 23.42
N ARG A 124 52.11 -29.71 24.68
CA ARG A 124 52.86 -29.47 25.93
C ARG A 124 54.37 -29.76 25.83
N ASP A 125 55.20 -28.78 26.19
CA ASP A 125 55.75 -28.78 27.56
C ASP A 125 56.28 -27.41 28.00
N THR A 126 56.40 -27.21 29.32
CA THR A 126 56.85 -25.95 29.93
C THR A 126 58.26 -26.05 30.50
N THR A 127 59.23 -25.31 29.95
CA THR A 127 60.54 -25.12 30.61
C THR A 127 61.23 -23.80 30.25
N ARG A 128 61.57 -23.03 31.30
CA ARG A 128 62.66 -22.04 31.45
C ARG A 128 63.14 -21.19 30.26
N GLU A 129 62.98 -19.88 30.45
CA GLU A 129 64.06 -18.87 30.42
C GLU A 129 65.23 -19.06 29.44
N SER A 130 65.20 -18.31 28.34
CA SER A 130 66.28 -17.35 28.01
C SER A 130 65.85 -16.44 26.85
N ALA A 131 66.42 -15.23 26.78
CA ALA A 131 66.02 -14.23 25.79
C ALA A 131 66.80 -14.37 24.48
N CYS A 132 66.10 -14.34 23.35
CA CYS A 132 66.70 -14.00 22.05
C CYS A 132 65.79 -13.04 21.29
N SER A 133 66.36 -11.92 20.88
CA SER A 133 65.69 -10.75 20.31
C SER A 133 64.96 -11.01 18.98
N ARG A 134 63.65 -10.73 18.95
CA ARG A 134 63.00 -10.19 17.73
C ARG A 134 63.24 -8.67 17.65
N PRO A 135 63.27 -8.06 16.45
CA PRO A 135 63.57 -6.64 16.32
C PRO A 135 62.49 -5.78 16.99
N THR A 136 62.93 -4.81 17.81
CA THR A 136 62.09 -3.67 18.17
C THR A 136 61.94 -2.78 16.95
N LEU A 137 60.78 -2.87 16.28
CA LEU A 137 60.31 -1.77 15.44
C LEU A 137 60.28 -0.48 16.29
N PRO A 138 60.59 0.69 15.72
CA PRO A 138 60.56 1.94 16.47
C PRO A 138 59.20 2.16 17.13
N ARG A 139 59.19 2.53 18.42
CA ARG A 139 57.97 2.96 19.13
C ARG A 139 57.64 4.37 18.70
N GLU A 140 57.05 4.51 17.53
CA GLU A 140 56.31 5.71 17.16
C GLU A 140 55.11 5.84 18.10
N LYS A 141 55.25 6.70 19.12
CA LYS A 141 54.07 7.31 19.77
C LYS A 141 53.21 7.90 18.66
N THR A 142 51.91 7.60 18.66
CA THR A 142 50.97 8.11 17.62
C THR A 142 51.08 9.62 17.49
N SER A 143 51.79 10.07 16.43
CA SER A 143 52.25 11.46 16.33
C SER A 143 51.08 12.43 16.42
N LEU A 144 51.10 13.34 17.39
CA LEU A 144 50.06 14.36 17.56
C LEU A 144 50.19 15.53 16.55
N SER A 145 51.02 15.36 15.52
CA SER A 145 51.26 16.36 14.45
C SER A 145 50.07 16.59 13.51
N ASP A 146 49.03 15.76 13.59
CA ASP A 146 47.78 15.88 12.83
C ASP A 146 46.68 16.64 13.59
N LEU A 147 46.90 16.98 14.87
CA LEU A 147 45.97 17.78 15.67
C LEU A 147 45.90 19.24 15.19
N PRO A 148 44.82 19.97 15.51
CA PRO A 148 44.78 21.43 15.41
C PRO A 148 45.85 22.11 16.28
N SER A 149 46.02 23.42 16.12
CA SER A 149 46.86 24.21 17.04
C SER A 149 46.35 24.12 18.49
N PRO A 150 47.20 24.31 19.51
CA PRO A 150 46.80 24.16 20.92
C PRO A 150 45.57 24.98 21.32
N ASP A 151 45.46 26.25 20.88
CA ASP A 151 44.26 27.08 21.10
C ASP A 151 42.97 26.42 20.57
N LEU A 152 43.03 25.84 19.37
CA LEU A 152 41.88 25.17 18.76
C LEU A 152 41.55 23.85 19.46
N VAL A 153 42.57 23.13 19.96
CA VAL A 153 42.39 21.93 20.80
C VAL A 153 41.71 22.30 22.12
N ASP A 154 42.16 23.34 22.81
CA ASP A 154 41.57 23.81 24.07
C ASP A 154 40.13 24.33 23.88
N ARG A 155 39.89 25.10 22.80
CA ARG A 155 38.54 25.56 22.42
C ARG A 155 37.60 24.38 22.13
N LEU A 156 38.06 23.34 21.44
CA LEU A 156 37.28 22.12 21.19
C LEU A 156 37.04 21.30 22.46
N ILE A 157 38.03 21.13 23.34
CA ILE A 157 37.86 20.44 24.63
C ILE A 157 36.84 21.18 25.50
N LYS A 158 36.89 22.52 25.53
CA LYS A 158 35.88 23.35 26.20
C LYS A 158 34.49 23.12 25.62
N VAL A 159 34.35 23.11 24.28
CA VAL A 159 33.08 22.78 23.61
C VAL A 159 32.57 21.40 24.01
N TYR A 160 33.42 20.38 24.04
CA TYR A 160 33.04 19.03 24.48
C TYR A 160 32.44 19.06 25.89
N PHE A 161 33.13 19.68 26.84
CA PHE A 161 32.70 19.68 28.24
C PHE A 161 31.51 20.60 28.54
N ASP A 162 31.30 21.66 27.75
CA ASP A 162 30.20 22.60 27.95
C ASP A 162 28.94 22.25 27.12
N ARG A 163 29.08 21.46 26.04
CA ARG A 163 27.98 21.10 25.14
C ARG A 163 27.61 19.61 25.15
N PHE A 164 28.59 18.71 24.98
CA PHE A 164 28.33 17.26 24.85
C PHE A 164 28.24 16.58 26.23
N HIS A 165 29.25 16.78 27.07
CA HIS A 165 29.35 16.14 28.38
C HIS A 165 28.16 16.48 29.30
N ALA A 166 27.57 17.67 29.14
CA ALA A 166 26.36 18.10 29.84
C ALA A 166 25.11 17.23 29.60
N PHE A 167 25.11 16.39 28.56
CA PHE A 167 24.08 15.37 28.32
C PHE A 167 24.63 13.93 28.25
N CYS A 168 25.94 13.77 28.31
CA CYS A 168 26.64 12.49 28.27
C CYS A 168 27.97 12.55 29.08
N PRO A 169 27.91 12.57 30.43
CA PRO A 169 29.08 12.67 31.31
C PRO A 169 29.80 11.32 31.47
N ILE A 170 30.16 10.71 30.34
CA ILE A 170 30.86 9.42 30.25
C ILE A 170 32.35 9.55 30.64
N LEU A 171 32.91 10.76 30.52
CA LEU A 171 34.24 11.09 31.03
C LEU A 171 34.16 11.57 32.49
N GLY A 172 35.30 12.01 33.04
CA GLY A 172 35.35 12.83 34.26
C GLY A 172 36.17 14.07 33.94
N ARG A 173 35.64 15.28 34.23
CA ARG A 173 36.21 16.54 33.76
C ARG A 173 37.62 16.74 34.32
N LYS A 174 37.79 16.62 35.65
CA LYS A 174 39.13 16.76 36.27
C LYS A 174 40.10 15.67 35.82
N TYR A 175 39.66 14.40 35.76
CA TYR A 175 40.53 13.30 35.33
C TYR A 175 41.04 13.48 33.90
N PHE A 176 40.17 13.93 32.98
CA PHE A 176 40.55 14.15 31.58
C PHE A 176 41.54 15.31 31.44
N LEU A 177 41.28 16.44 32.11
CA LEU A 177 42.18 17.61 32.05
C LEU A 177 43.52 17.31 32.73
N ALA A 178 43.54 16.70 33.92
CA ALA A 178 44.78 16.32 34.60
C ALA A 178 45.60 15.32 33.76
N SER A 179 44.98 14.31 33.13
CA SER A 179 45.73 13.39 32.26
C SER A 179 46.20 14.02 30.94
N LEU A 180 45.61 15.14 30.50
CA LEU A 180 46.15 15.96 29.42
C LEU A 180 47.37 16.77 29.87
N GLU A 181 47.30 17.42 31.04
CA GLU A 181 48.38 18.18 31.67
C GLU A 181 49.60 17.28 32.01
N ASP A 182 49.37 16.10 32.58
CA ASP A 182 50.38 15.09 32.90
C ASP A 182 50.94 14.37 31.65
N GLY A 183 50.38 14.62 30.46
CA GLY A 183 50.78 13.95 29.21
C GLY A 183 50.48 12.44 29.17
N THR A 184 49.56 11.96 30.01
CA THR A 184 49.13 10.55 30.11
C THR A 184 47.87 10.23 29.29
N MET A 185 47.27 11.26 28.66
CA MET A 185 46.11 11.15 27.79
C MET A 185 46.38 10.26 26.57
N SER A 186 45.40 9.44 26.21
CA SER A 186 45.42 8.71 24.94
C SER A 186 45.23 9.67 23.76
N GLY A 187 46.15 9.65 22.80
CA GLY A 187 46.00 10.39 21.54
C GLY A 187 44.77 9.96 20.74
N THR A 188 44.31 8.73 20.90
CA THR A 188 43.08 8.20 20.30
C THR A 188 41.83 8.76 20.98
N LEU A 189 41.82 8.77 22.32
CA LEU A 189 40.72 9.36 23.08
C LEU A 189 40.63 10.87 22.85
N LEU A 190 41.78 11.57 22.79
CA LEU A 190 41.84 12.99 22.47
C LEU A 190 41.26 13.28 21.07
N ARG A 191 41.70 12.56 20.02
CA ARG A 191 41.12 12.71 18.67
C ARG A 191 39.62 12.41 18.65
N SER A 192 39.17 11.39 19.39
CA SER A 192 37.74 11.05 19.51
C SER A 192 36.92 12.14 20.22
N VAL A 193 37.49 12.81 21.22
CA VAL A 193 36.89 13.98 21.89
C VAL A 193 36.86 15.19 20.95
N LEU A 194 37.92 15.47 20.19
CA LEU A 194 37.97 16.57 19.22
C LEU A 194 37.00 16.34 18.04
N PHE A 195 36.87 15.10 17.59
CA PHE A 195 35.84 14.65 16.64
C PHE A 195 34.43 14.99 17.15
N VAL A 196 34.05 14.53 18.35
CA VAL A 196 32.72 14.86 18.93
C VAL A 196 32.57 16.35 19.23
N ALA A 197 33.63 17.05 19.61
CA ALA A 197 33.61 18.50 19.78
C ALA A 197 33.28 19.24 18.46
N SER A 198 33.77 18.76 17.31
CA SER A 198 33.44 19.33 15.99
C SER A 198 31.96 19.21 15.62
N ILE A 199 31.24 18.25 16.21
CA ILE A 199 29.79 18.14 16.09
C ILE A 199 29.11 19.34 16.79
N HIS A 200 29.69 19.84 17.89
CA HIS A 200 29.03 20.80 18.78
C HIS A 200 29.62 22.22 18.82
N CYS A 201 30.69 22.51 18.08
CA CYS A 201 31.32 23.83 18.07
C CYS A 201 30.62 24.84 17.16
N ASP A 202 30.89 26.13 17.36
CA ASP A 202 30.38 27.21 16.51
C ASP A 202 31.08 27.19 15.13
N PRO A 203 30.40 27.54 14.01
CA PRO A 203 30.96 27.42 12.67
C PRO A 203 32.27 28.18 12.42
N GLU A 204 32.50 29.29 13.14
CA GLU A 204 33.77 30.03 13.14
C GLU A 204 34.97 29.12 13.43
N LEU A 205 34.86 28.22 14.42
CA LEU A 205 35.96 27.36 14.84
C LEU A 205 36.36 26.37 13.72
N LEU A 206 35.38 25.91 12.94
CA LEU A 206 35.60 25.02 11.79
C LEU A 206 36.35 25.73 10.67
N HIS A 207 36.00 26.99 10.40
CA HIS A 207 36.67 27.83 9.40
C HIS A 207 38.12 28.14 9.79
N VAL A 208 38.38 28.44 11.08
CA VAL A 208 39.75 28.65 11.59
C VAL A 208 40.58 27.35 11.56
N MET A 209 39.94 26.19 11.64
CA MET A 209 40.55 24.88 11.41
C MET A 209 40.78 24.53 9.92
N GLY A 210 40.35 25.39 8.99
CA GLY A 210 40.53 25.20 7.55
C GLY A 210 39.47 24.36 6.84
N TYR A 211 38.32 24.11 7.47
CA TYR A 211 37.20 23.36 6.86
C TYR A 211 36.07 24.28 6.43
N SER A 212 35.55 24.05 5.21
CA SER A 212 34.43 24.81 4.65
C SER A 212 33.08 24.47 5.29
N THR A 213 32.87 23.22 5.68
CA THR A 213 31.61 22.75 6.29
C THR A 213 31.86 21.97 7.59
N ARG A 214 30.80 21.76 8.39
CA ARG A 214 30.87 20.84 9.54
C ARG A 214 31.03 19.41 9.07
N TRP A 215 30.40 19.04 7.95
CA TRP A 215 30.57 17.72 7.34
C TRP A 215 32.04 17.38 7.07
N ASP A 216 32.78 18.28 6.42
CA ASP A 216 34.20 18.06 6.09
C ASP A 216 35.07 17.92 7.33
N ALA A 217 34.88 18.79 8.31
CA ALA A 217 35.61 18.75 9.59
C ALA A 217 35.31 17.46 10.36
N ASN A 218 34.03 17.09 10.44
CA ASN A 218 33.53 15.90 11.13
C ASN A 218 34.10 14.62 10.49
N ASN A 219 34.03 14.52 9.15
CA ASN A 219 34.63 13.43 8.36
C ASN A 219 36.15 13.36 8.53
N ALA A 220 36.87 14.48 8.41
CA ALA A 220 38.32 14.51 8.54
C ALA A 220 38.81 14.14 9.96
N LEU A 221 38.11 14.60 11.01
CA LEU A 221 38.42 14.27 12.40
C LEU A 221 38.00 12.83 12.75
N TYR A 222 36.90 12.33 12.21
CA TYR A 222 36.51 10.91 12.32
C TYR A 222 37.59 10.00 11.73
N ASN A 223 38.01 10.24 10.49
CA ASN A 223 39.00 9.41 9.82
C ASN A 223 40.34 9.42 10.57
N LYS A 224 40.77 10.57 11.12
CA LYS A 224 41.94 10.66 12.01
C LYS A 224 41.75 9.89 13.32
N ALA A 225 40.58 9.97 13.94
CA ALA A 225 40.28 9.28 15.20
C ALA A 225 40.16 7.76 15.03
N SER A 226 39.53 7.29 13.95
CA SER A 226 39.44 5.88 13.57
C SER A 226 40.82 5.31 13.21
N ALA A 227 41.58 5.97 12.35
CA ALA A 227 42.93 5.51 11.99
C ALA A 227 43.88 5.49 13.20
N ALA A 228 43.73 6.43 14.15
CA ALA A 228 44.44 6.37 15.42
C ALA A 228 43.98 5.17 16.27
N PHE A 229 42.68 4.89 16.33
CA PHE A 229 42.12 3.75 17.06
C PHE A 229 42.64 2.40 16.54
N ASP A 230 42.66 2.21 15.22
CA ASP A 230 43.16 0.97 14.60
C ASP A 230 44.68 0.79 14.76
N ALA A 231 45.42 1.89 14.91
CA ALA A 231 46.85 1.89 15.20
C ALA A 231 47.18 1.73 16.70
N ASP A 232 46.25 1.99 17.61
CA ASP A 232 46.54 2.09 19.05
C ASP A 232 46.74 0.72 19.71
N ARG A 233 47.92 0.56 20.33
CA ARG A 233 48.32 -0.64 21.07
C ARG A 233 48.82 -0.33 22.48
N GLU A 234 48.80 0.95 22.89
CA GLU A 234 49.33 1.40 24.19
C GLU A 234 48.24 1.98 25.11
N SER A 235 47.09 2.39 24.57
CA SER A 235 45.95 2.89 25.34
C SER A 235 45.35 1.88 26.31
N SER A 236 44.88 2.38 27.45
CA SER A 236 44.09 1.57 28.39
C SER A 236 42.80 1.08 27.74
N ARG A 237 42.31 -0.10 28.14
CA ARG A 237 41.02 -0.64 27.64
C ARG A 237 39.87 0.34 27.87
N THR A 238 39.91 1.09 28.98
CA THR A 238 38.96 2.17 29.27
C THR A 238 39.02 3.29 28.23
N HIS A 239 40.21 3.71 27.80
CA HIS A 239 40.34 4.72 26.74
C HIS A 239 39.86 4.20 25.39
N MET A 240 40.04 2.90 25.09
CA MET A 240 39.47 2.30 23.88
C MET A 240 37.93 2.23 23.93
N ILE A 241 37.33 1.78 25.04
CA ILE A 241 35.86 1.78 25.23
C ILE A 241 35.28 3.18 25.04
N LEU A 242 35.91 4.19 25.65
CA LEU A 242 35.51 5.59 25.54
C LEU A 242 35.68 6.13 24.11
N SER A 243 36.75 5.74 23.41
CA SER A 243 36.98 6.14 22.01
C SER A 243 35.95 5.51 21.08
N SER A 244 35.67 4.22 21.20
CA SER A 244 34.59 3.55 20.45
C SER A 244 33.22 4.17 20.72
N TYR A 245 32.94 4.55 21.98
CA TYR A 245 31.71 5.24 22.33
C TYR A 245 31.64 6.66 21.74
N LEU A 246 32.76 7.36 21.58
CA LEU A 246 32.74 8.67 20.92
C LEU A 246 32.59 8.48 19.40
N LEU A 247 33.30 7.53 18.80
CA LEU A 247 33.28 7.24 17.35
C LEU A 247 31.90 6.81 16.82
N HIS A 248 31.02 6.20 17.63
CA HIS A 248 29.66 5.89 17.17
C HIS A 248 28.80 7.13 16.87
N TYR A 249 29.22 8.34 17.26
CA TYR A 249 28.56 9.58 16.81
C TYR A 249 28.84 9.91 15.33
N TRP A 250 29.65 9.11 14.62
CA TRP A 250 29.72 9.08 13.17
C TRP A 250 28.59 8.22 12.60
N PHE A 251 27.78 8.82 11.71
CA PHE A 251 26.66 8.14 11.04
C PHE A 251 26.93 7.90 9.54
N GLY A 252 28.08 8.36 9.04
CA GLY A 252 28.52 8.13 7.67
C GLY A 252 27.64 8.79 6.60
N SER A 253 28.01 8.53 5.34
CA SER A 253 27.15 8.82 4.18
C SER A 253 25.84 8.01 4.28
N PRO A 254 24.82 8.28 3.42
CA PRO A 254 23.51 7.60 3.53
C PRO A 254 23.51 6.07 3.52
N THR A 255 24.60 5.42 3.09
CA THR A 255 24.77 3.95 3.07
C THR A 255 25.50 3.40 4.30
N ALA A 256 26.16 4.25 5.10
CA ALA A 256 27.16 3.86 6.10
C ALA A 256 26.68 3.92 7.57
N TYR A 257 25.37 4.01 7.82
CA TYR A 257 24.78 4.02 9.17
C TYR A 257 25.21 2.82 10.03
N ARG A 258 25.60 1.70 9.41
CA ARG A 258 26.08 0.48 10.08
C ARG A 258 27.37 0.71 10.88
N ASP A 259 28.15 1.74 10.57
CA ASP A 259 29.34 2.13 11.34
C ASP A 259 28.96 2.54 12.77
N CYS A 260 27.87 3.31 12.95
CA CYS A 260 27.43 3.71 14.29
C CYS A 260 26.99 2.49 15.12
N HIS A 261 26.30 1.55 14.48
CA HIS A 261 25.92 0.26 15.09
C HIS A 261 27.15 -0.58 15.45
N TRP A 262 28.18 -0.60 14.60
CA TRP A 262 29.43 -1.34 14.87
C TRP A 262 30.22 -0.74 16.03
N TRP A 263 30.49 0.57 16.00
CA TRP A 263 31.25 1.29 17.04
C TRP A 263 30.60 1.21 18.42
N LEU A 264 29.28 1.41 18.51
CA LEU A 264 28.55 1.31 19.77
C LEU A 264 28.58 -0.12 20.32
N ALA A 265 28.36 -1.12 19.46
CA ALA A 265 28.40 -2.51 19.87
C ALA A 265 29.83 -3.00 20.21
N ALA A 266 30.87 -2.41 19.60
CA ALA A 266 32.27 -2.62 19.99
C ALA A 266 32.53 -2.04 21.39
N ALA A 267 32.13 -0.79 21.66
CA ALA A 267 32.24 -0.15 22.97
C ALA A 267 31.56 -0.99 24.07
N ILE A 268 30.33 -1.44 23.81
CA ILE A 268 29.54 -2.27 24.73
C ILE A 268 30.21 -3.62 25.00
N ARG A 269 30.62 -4.36 23.95
CA ARG A 269 31.28 -5.66 24.14
C ARG A 269 32.62 -5.53 24.84
N SER A 270 33.43 -4.51 24.51
CA SER A 270 34.67 -4.22 25.26
C SER A 270 34.40 -3.86 26.73
N ALA A 271 33.31 -3.16 27.03
CA ALA A 271 32.87 -2.86 28.39
C ALA A 271 32.41 -4.12 29.15
N GLN A 272 31.66 -5.02 28.51
CA GLN A 272 31.33 -6.34 29.06
C GLN A 272 32.60 -7.17 29.34
N CYS A 273 33.49 -7.33 28.35
CA CYS A 273 34.75 -8.07 28.48
C CYS A 273 35.76 -7.47 29.49
N THR A 274 35.53 -6.25 29.99
CA THR A 274 36.32 -5.62 31.06
C THR A 274 35.59 -5.52 32.39
N GLY A 275 34.34 -5.98 32.47
CA GLY A 275 33.57 -6.07 33.72
C GLY A 275 32.65 -4.88 34.01
N TYR A 276 32.54 -3.85 33.16
CA TYR A 276 31.70 -2.67 33.43
C TYR A 276 30.22 -3.00 33.64
N HIS A 277 29.75 -4.11 33.07
CA HIS A 277 28.43 -4.72 33.31
C HIS A 277 28.21 -5.29 34.72
N ARG A 278 29.22 -5.29 35.62
CA ARG A 278 29.11 -5.89 36.96
C ARG A 278 29.15 -4.89 38.12
N SER A 279 28.43 -5.25 39.18
CA SER A 279 28.26 -4.44 40.41
C SER A 279 29.58 -4.12 41.12
N THR A 280 29.75 -2.85 41.50
CA THR A 280 30.96 -2.38 42.19
C THR A 280 30.89 -2.47 43.72
N ARG A 281 29.71 -2.78 44.28
CA ARG A 281 29.37 -2.67 45.71
C ARG A 281 30.36 -3.34 46.66
N ASN A 282 30.86 -4.50 46.27
CA ASN A 282 31.77 -5.32 47.07
C ASN A 282 33.24 -5.24 46.60
N SER A 283 33.55 -4.30 45.69
CA SER A 283 34.89 -4.10 45.14
C SER A 283 35.80 -3.30 46.08
N LYS A 284 37.12 -3.40 45.86
CA LYS A 284 38.13 -2.58 46.55
C LYS A 284 38.42 -1.24 45.85
N MET A 285 37.64 -0.89 44.83
CA MET A 285 37.82 0.33 44.03
C MET A 285 37.58 1.60 44.85
N ALA A 286 38.22 2.70 44.47
CA ALA A 286 37.99 4.01 45.10
C ALA A 286 36.55 4.51 44.84
N PRO A 287 35.94 5.35 45.72
CA PRO A 287 34.59 5.87 45.49
C PRO A 287 34.41 6.57 44.14
N GLU A 288 35.40 7.35 43.72
CA GLU A 288 35.42 8.06 42.42
C GLU A 288 35.54 7.10 41.23
N GLU A 289 36.31 6.02 41.39
CA GLU A 289 36.48 4.96 40.40
C GLU A 289 35.18 4.17 40.20
N ARG A 290 34.50 3.79 41.29
CA ARG A 290 33.16 3.17 41.24
C ARG A 290 32.13 4.11 40.60
N SER A 291 32.19 5.40 40.92
CA SER A 291 31.33 6.43 40.29
C SER A 291 31.56 6.48 38.77
N ARG A 292 32.82 6.54 38.32
CA ARG A 292 33.20 6.50 36.90
C ARG A 292 32.74 5.20 36.21
N TRP A 293 32.90 4.06 36.86
CA TRP A 293 32.48 2.75 36.36
C TRP A 293 30.98 2.72 36.06
N LYS A 294 30.16 3.16 37.02
CA LYS A 294 28.71 3.30 36.87
C LYS A 294 28.34 4.29 35.76
N ARG A 295 28.97 5.47 35.71
CA ARG A 295 28.69 6.47 34.65
C ARG A 295 28.98 5.91 33.25
N ILE A 296 30.11 5.21 33.07
CA ILE A 296 30.47 4.59 31.79
C ILE A 296 29.43 3.56 31.36
N TRP A 297 29.06 2.62 32.25
CA TRP A 297 28.04 1.61 31.94
C TRP A 297 26.69 2.23 31.60
N TRP A 298 26.20 3.17 32.41
CA TRP A 298 24.87 3.75 32.18
C TRP A 298 24.82 4.68 30.95
N CYS A 299 25.92 5.32 30.54
CA CYS A 299 25.99 6.04 29.26
C CYS A 299 25.97 5.10 28.04
N LEU A 300 26.60 3.92 28.15
CA LEU A 300 26.48 2.85 27.15
C LEU A 300 25.04 2.32 27.08
N TYR A 301 24.43 2.02 28.24
CA TYR A 301 23.07 1.52 28.37
C TYR A 301 22.03 2.46 27.75
N ILE A 302 22.03 3.75 28.15
CA ILE A 302 21.12 4.77 27.59
C ILE A 302 21.24 4.80 26.06
N ARG A 303 22.48 4.76 25.54
CA ARG A 303 22.72 4.95 24.11
C ARG A 303 22.36 3.74 23.27
N ASP A 304 22.61 2.53 23.78
CA ASP A 304 22.16 1.28 23.16
C ASP A 304 20.64 1.28 22.95
N ARG A 305 19.88 1.64 23.99
CA ARG A 305 18.42 1.77 23.90
C ARG A 305 18.01 2.86 22.91
N GLN A 306 18.60 4.06 22.98
CA GLN A 306 18.30 5.15 22.04
C GLN A 306 18.52 4.76 20.57
N ILE A 307 19.64 4.12 20.25
CA ILE A 307 19.95 3.69 18.88
C ILE A 307 19.03 2.55 18.44
N ALA A 308 18.84 1.53 19.27
CA ALA A 308 17.95 0.40 18.96
C ALA A 308 16.53 0.88 18.63
N ILE A 309 15.93 1.73 19.47
CA ILE A 309 14.58 2.27 19.28
C ILE A 309 14.51 3.17 18.02
N SER A 310 15.49 4.05 17.81
CA SER A 310 15.48 4.98 16.67
C SER A 310 15.79 4.35 15.31
N THR A 311 16.30 3.11 15.28
CA THR A 311 16.64 2.40 14.03
C THR A 311 15.97 1.03 13.87
N GLY A 312 15.06 0.64 14.76
CA GLY A 312 14.37 -0.65 14.74
C GLY A 312 15.28 -1.86 14.96
N THR A 313 16.51 -1.65 15.44
CA THR A 313 17.52 -2.71 15.56
C THR A 313 17.47 -3.42 16.91
N PRO A 314 17.99 -4.65 17.02
CA PRO A 314 18.19 -5.30 18.32
C PRO A 314 19.07 -4.45 19.25
N MET A 315 18.77 -4.47 20.55
CA MET A 315 19.64 -3.94 21.60
C MET A 315 20.85 -4.87 21.81
N VAL A 316 22.02 -4.32 22.10
CA VAL A 316 23.25 -5.10 22.34
C VAL A 316 23.33 -5.58 23.79
N ILE A 317 22.88 -4.76 24.76
CA ILE A 317 22.90 -5.12 26.19
C ILE A 317 21.61 -5.88 26.55
N ASN A 318 21.74 -7.11 27.05
CA ASN A 318 20.65 -7.80 27.74
C ASN A 318 20.49 -7.21 29.15
N ASP A 319 19.25 -6.89 29.56
CA ASP A 319 18.93 -6.44 30.93
C ASP A 319 19.25 -7.52 31.99
N GLU A 320 19.27 -8.80 31.61
CA GLU A 320 19.64 -9.91 32.51
C GLU A 320 21.18 -10.08 32.68
N ASP A 321 21.98 -9.48 31.80
CA ASP A 321 23.45 -9.60 31.82
C ASP A 321 24.15 -8.42 32.53
N HIS A 322 23.46 -7.69 33.42
CA HIS A 322 24.15 -6.70 34.25
C HIS A 322 23.55 -6.50 35.65
N ASP A 323 24.41 -6.26 36.64
CA ASP A 323 24.03 -6.01 38.04
C ASP A 323 24.65 -4.71 38.61
N VAL A 324 25.09 -3.82 37.72
CA VAL A 324 25.58 -2.46 38.03
C VAL A 324 24.54 -1.67 38.82
N GLU A 325 24.99 -1.02 39.89
CA GLU A 325 24.13 -0.24 40.77
C GLU A 325 23.55 1.00 40.06
N GLU A 326 22.34 1.40 40.45
CA GLU A 326 21.72 2.62 39.91
C GLU A 326 22.53 3.88 40.27
N LEU A 327 22.45 4.86 39.38
CA LEU A 327 23.10 6.16 39.57
C LEU A 327 22.39 6.98 40.65
N ILE A 328 23.19 7.56 41.54
CA ILE A 328 22.80 8.47 42.60
C ILE A 328 23.52 9.82 42.42
N GLN A 329 23.05 10.87 43.07
CA GLN A 329 23.66 12.20 42.97
C GLN A 329 25.15 12.23 43.35
N GLY A 330 25.57 11.35 44.28
CA GLY A 330 26.97 11.19 44.68
C GLY A 330 27.92 10.65 43.60
N ASP A 331 27.41 10.05 42.51
CA ASP A 331 28.27 9.60 41.40
C ASP A 331 28.74 10.75 40.48
N PHE A 332 28.27 11.99 40.73
CA PHE A 332 28.44 13.16 39.86
C PHE A 332 28.96 14.40 40.62
N THR A 333 30.07 14.26 41.33
CA THR A 333 30.70 15.33 42.14
C THR A 333 31.23 16.55 41.35
N GLU A 334 31.13 16.55 40.02
CA GLU A 334 31.64 17.59 39.11
C GLU A 334 30.58 18.22 38.21
N GLU A 335 29.33 17.72 38.23
CA GLU A 335 28.29 18.13 37.29
C GLU A 335 27.26 19.06 37.93
N ALA A 336 26.66 19.92 37.11
CA ALA A 336 25.53 20.75 37.51
C ALA A 336 24.32 19.87 37.92
N PRO A 337 23.55 20.21 38.98
CA PRO A 337 22.42 19.40 39.46
C PRO A 337 21.43 19.00 38.36
N GLU A 338 21.21 19.87 37.39
CA GLU A 338 20.35 19.67 36.22
C GLU A 338 20.85 18.52 35.33
N THR A 339 22.17 18.44 35.09
CA THR A 339 22.83 17.33 34.38
C THR A 339 22.75 16.03 35.16
N VAL A 340 22.82 16.08 36.50
CA VAL A 340 22.68 14.89 37.34
C VAL A 340 21.26 14.34 37.28
N GLN A 341 20.26 15.21 37.43
CA GLN A 341 18.85 14.86 37.40
C GLN A 341 18.41 14.41 36.00
N TYR A 342 18.98 14.99 34.94
CA TYR A 342 18.88 14.54 33.55
C TYR A 342 19.28 13.06 33.42
N ILE A 343 20.50 12.69 33.86
CA ILE A 343 21.06 11.36 33.54
C ILE A 343 20.33 10.27 34.33
N ILE A 344 20.02 10.51 35.60
CA ILE A 344 19.22 9.59 36.42
C ILE A 344 17.82 9.39 35.79
N SER A 345 17.20 10.45 35.26
CA SER A 345 15.92 10.35 34.54
C SER A 345 16.03 9.56 33.24
N GLN A 346 17.12 9.71 32.48
CA GLN A 346 17.39 8.95 31.25
C GLN A 346 17.67 7.47 31.50
N VAL A 347 18.36 7.09 32.58
CA VAL A 347 18.50 5.69 32.98
C VAL A 347 17.12 5.07 33.21
N LYS A 348 16.27 5.71 34.03
CA LYS A 348 14.92 5.22 34.31
C LYS A 348 14.08 5.07 33.03
N LEU A 349 14.15 6.05 32.11
CA LEU A 349 13.42 6.01 30.83
C LEU A 349 13.90 4.84 29.96
N SER A 350 15.22 4.68 29.83
CA SER A 350 15.82 3.64 28.99
C SER A 350 15.42 2.24 29.48
N LYS A 351 15.42 2.03 30.81
CA LYS A 351 14.94 0.78 31.43
C LYS A 351 13.44 0.55 31.22
N ALA A 352 12.63 1.60 31.29
CA ALA A 352 11.20 1.53 31.07
C ALA A 352 10.87 1.13 29.62
N VAL A 353 11.45 1.82 28.63
CA VAL A 353 11.18 1.55 27.21
C VAL A 353 11.80 0.22 26.74
N ALA A 354 12.94 -0.19 27.28
CA ALA A 354 13.50 -1.53 26.99
C ALA A 354 12.54 -2.66 27.36
N ARG A 355 11.91 -2.58 28.54
CA ARG A 355 10.91 -3.57 28.98
C ARG A 355 9.70 -3.62 28.05
N LEU A 356 9.13 -2.47 27.71
CA LEU A 356 8.00 -2.38 26.77
C LEU A 356 8.38 -2.95 25.40
N TYR A 357 9.61 -2.70 24.93
CA TYR A 357 10.13 -3.24 23.69
C TYR A 357 10.25 -4.78 23.71
N PHE A 358 10.78 -5.37 24.78
CA PHE A 358 10.84 -6.84 24.89
C PHE A 358 9.48 -7.49 25.12
N SER A 359 8.62 -6.88 25.96
CA SER A 359 7.28 -7.40 26.26
C SER A 359 6.37 -7.48 25.04
N HIS A 360 6.46 -6.50 24.13
CA HIS A 360 5.50 -6.36 23.02
C HIS A 360 6.14 -6.40 21.64
N CYS A 361 7.31 -5.76 21.45
CA CYS A 361 7.98 -5.68 20.14
C CYS A 361 8.89 -6.88 19.83
N SER A 362 8.85 -7.98 20.60
CA SER A 362 9.72 -9.14 20.37
C SER A 362 9.30 -9.97 19.15
N PRO A 363 10.23 -10.63 18.41
CA PRO A 363 9.92 -11.28 17.13
C PRO A 363 8.79 -12.32 17.17
N SER A 364 8.62 -13.02 18.29
CA SER A 364 7.57 -14.02 18.52
C SER A 364 6.23 -13.43 18.99
N ARG A 365 6.16 -12.11 19.21
CA ARG A 365 4.95 -11.38 19.65
C ARG A 365 4.44 -10.36 18.64
N LEU A 366 5.26 -9.88 17.71
CA LEU A 366 4.83 -8.97 16.63
C LEU A 366 3.68 -9.53 15.76
N SER A 367 3.54 -10.86 15.65
CA SER A 367 2.38 -11.50 15.03
C SER A 367 1.11 -11.39 15.88
N LEU A 368 1.22 -11.62 17.20
CA LEU A 368 0.13 -11.52 18.17
C LEU A 368 -0.31 -10.06 18.38
N CYS A 369 0.58 -9.09 18.23
CA CYS A 369 0.28 -7.66 18.31
C CYS A 369 -0.66 -7.15 17.20
N LYS A 370 -0.97 -7.97 16.18
CA LYS A 370 -2.05 -7.71 15.22
C LYS A 370 -3.45 -7.98 15.80
N GLU A 371 -3.55 -8.68 16.93
CA GLU A 371 -4.81 -8.96 17.61
C GLU A 371 -5.19 -7.78 18.51
N ALA A 372 -6.35 -7.16 18.27
CA ALA A 372 -6.75 -5.91 18.91
C ALA A 372 -6.72 -5.94 20.45
N HIS A 373 -6.97 -7.11 21.07
CA HIS A 373 -6.90 -7.26 22.53
C HIS A 373 -5.46 -7.18 23.07
N VAL A 374 -4.49 -7.76 22.35
CA VAL A 374 -3.05 -7.68 22.68
C VAL A 374 -2.55 -6.25 22.50
N LEU A 375 -2.98 -5.57 21.43
CA LEU A 375 -2.69 -4.15 21.21
C LEU A 375 -3.22 -3.27 22.35
N HIS A 376 -4.48 -3.47 22.77
CA HIS A 376 -5.07 -2.75 23.91
C HIS A 376 -4.36 -3.02 25.25
N GLU A 377 -3.85 -4.23 25.47
CA GLU A 377 -3.04 -4.55 26.65
C GLU A 377 -1.67 -3.87 26.61
N ALA A 378 -0.98 -3.93 25.46
CA ALA A 378 0.30 -3.25 25.23
C ALA A 378 0.19 -1.72 25.41
N MET A 379 -0.84 -1.09 24.84
CA MET A 379 -1.10 0.35 25.00
C MET A 379 -1.29 0.74 26.48
N ARG A 380 -2.02 -0.09 27.26
CA ARG A 380 -2.23 0.14 28.70
C ARG A 380 -0.93 0.02 29.50
N ASP A 381 -0.12 -1.00 29.21
CA ASP A 381 1.18 -1.23 29.86
C ASP A 381 2.14 -0.07 29.57
N VAL A 382 2.30 0.32 28.30
CA VAL A 382 3.06 1.50 27.84
C VAL A 382 2.61 2.76 28.58
N GLN A 383 1.30 3.03 28.62
CA GLN A 383 0.75 4.20 29.30
C GLN A 383 1.09 4.19 30.80
N SER A 384 0.85 3.09 31.51
CA SER A 384 1.12 3.00 32.96
C SER A 384 2.60 3.17 33.30
N THR A 385 3.48 2.56 32.48
CA THR A 385 4.93 2.60 32.65
C THR A 385 5.50 4.01 32.41
N LEU A 386 5.04 4.72 31.38
CA LEU A 386 5.50 6.08 31.09
C LEU A 386 4.97 7.11 32.11
N GLN A 387 3.74 6.93 32.62
CA GLN A 387 3.17 7.80 33.65
C GLN A 387 4.00 7.75 34.94
N ALA A 388 4.28 6.54 35.44
CA ALA A 388 5.06 6.32 36.66
C ALA A 388 6.50 6.84 36.52
N TRP A 389 7.10 6.72 35.33
CA TRP A 389 8.39 7.36 35.05
C TRP A 389 8.30 8.88 35.15
N TYR A 390 7.32 9.51 34.47
CA TYR A 390 7.18 10.96 34.44
C TYR A 390 6.95 11.55 35.83
N GLU A 391 6.06 10.96 36.62
CA GLU A 391 5.79 11.40 38.00
C GLU A 391 7.05 11.39 38.86
N SER A 392 7.95 10.42 38.64
CA SER A 392 9.27 10.35 39.30
C SER A 392 10.30 11.39 38.82
N SER A 393 9.93 12.30 37.91
CA SER A 393 10.76 13.35 37.32
C SER A 393 10.28 14.79 37.59
N GLN A 394 9.10 14.97 38.23
CA GLN A 394 8.59 16.30 38.57
C GLN A 394 9.53 17.04 39.53
N GLY A 395 10.00 18.23 39.12
CA GLY A 395 10.99 19.03 39.86
C GLY A 395 12.20 19.49 39.03
N LEU A 396 12.34 19.04 37.78
CA LEU A 396 13.34 19.52 36.83
C LEU A 396 13.10 21.00 36.45
N SER A 397 13.95 21.91 36.95
CA SER A 397 13.96 23.31 36.52
C SER A 397 14.97 23.52 35.39
N PHE A 398 14.52 23.95 34.22
CA PHE A 398 15.35 24.13 33.02
C PHE A 398 15.28 25.58 32.51
N SER A 399 15.85 26.53 33.25
CA SER A 399 15.85 27.96 32.88
C SER A 399 16.86 28.33 31.79
N ASN A 400 17.83 27.46 31.46
CA ASN A 400 18.84 27.68 30.44
C ASN A 400 18.64 26.75 29.23
N GLY A 401 18.40 27.34 28.05
CA GLY A 401 18.02 26.64 26.81
C GLY A 401 19.11 25.82 26.10
N ASN A 402 20.07 25.24 26.83
CA ASN A 402 21.17 24.43 26.28
C ASN A 402 20.97 22.91 26.42
N HIS A 403 19.98 22.43 27.18
CA HIS A 403 19.77 21.00 27.41
C HIS A 403 18.87 20.37 26.33
N HIS A 404 19.46 19.54 25.47
CA HIS A 404 18.78 18.91 24.33
C HIS A 404 17.64 17.94 24.72
N LEU A 405 17.58 17.52 25.99
CA LEU A 405 16.49 16.68 26.52
C LEU A 405 15.35 17.50 27.13
N SER A 406 15.51 18.81 27.35
CA SER A 406 14.38 19.67 27.73
C SER A 406 13.28 19.58 26.67
N LEU A 407 13.67 19.49 25.40
CA LEU A 407 12.80 19.10 24.28
C LEU A 407 12.13 17.74 24.52
N THR A 408 12.92 16.66 24.59
CA THR A 408 12.42 15.28 24.62
C THR A 408 11.51 15.00 25.83
N LEU A 409 11.84 15.54 27.01
CA LEU A 409 11.01 15.43 28.22
C LEU A 409 9.66 16.14 28.08
N LYS A 410 9.63 17.32 27.46
CA LYS A 410 8.43 18.15 27.31
C LYS A 410 7.48 17.55 26.26
N VAL A 411 8.04 16.89 25.24
CA VAL A 411 7.33 16.11 24.21
C VAL A 411 6.66 14.88 24.81
N CYS A 412 7.42 13.99 25.46
CA CYS A 412 6.88 12.74 26.01
C CYS A 412 5.84 12.95 27.12
N TYR A 413 5.86 14.11 27.79
CA TYR A 413 4.90 14.43 28.84
C TYR A 413 3.55 14.98 28.33
N GLN A 414 3.55 15.93 27.38
CA GLN A 414 2.28 16.45 26.85
C GLN A 414 1.52 15.42 26.01
N LEU A 415 2.23 14.43 25.44
CA LEU A 415 1.65 13.20 24.87
C LEU A 415 0.67 12.48 25.80
N GLN A 416 0.82 12.62 27.12
CA GLN A 416 0.10 11.81 28.10
C GLN A 416 -0.91 12.60 28.95
N ARG A 417 -0.59 13.84 29.35
CA ARG A 417 -1.42 14.57 30.32
C ARG A 417 -2.70 15.19 29.73
N GLN A 418 -2.75 15.48 28.43
CA GLN A 418 -3.91 16.18 27.86
C GLN A 418 -5.21 15.37 27.76
N ARG A 419 -5.20 14.04 27.98
CA ARG A 419 -6.46 13.25 28.02
C ARG A 419 -7.31 13.54 29.27
N ASN A 420 -6.81 14.25 30.30
CA ASN A 420 -7.62 14.74 31.41
C ASN A 420 -7.00 15.95 32.17
N ALA A 421 -7.87 16.90 32.54
CA ALA A 421 -7.64 18.09 33.38
C ALA A 421 -6.75 19.23 32.80
N SER A 422 -7.33 20.44 32.80
CA SER A 422 -6.72 21.68 32.30
C SER A 422 -5.60 22.24 33.19
N LYS A 423 -4.45 22.56 32.58
CA LYS A 423 -3.65 23.79 32.86
C LYS A 423 -2.47 23.93 31.88
N GLU A 424 -2.39 25.10 31.23
CA GLU A 424 -1.25 25.71 30.51
C GLU A 424 -0.35 24.80 29.63
N ILE A 425 -0.82 24.56 28.40
CA ILE A 425 -0.05 23.92 27.30
C ILE A 425 1.11 24.82 26.81
N LYS A 426 0.86 26.14 26.80
CA LYS A 426 1.61 27.18 26.08
C LYS A 426 3.14 27.07 26.13
N PRO A 427 3.80 26.81 27.27
CA PRO A 427 5.27 26.75 27.31
C PRO A 427 5.91 25.62 26.49
N LEU A 428 5.19 24.56 26.10
CA LEU A 428 5.72 23.61 25.10
C LEU A 428 5.65 24.20 23.69
N LEU A 429 4.53 24.84 23.34
CA LEU A 429 4.28 25.37 22.01
C LEU A 429 5.26 26.50 21.69
N ASP A 430 5.49 27.39 22.65
CA ASP A 430 6.51 28.44 22.58
C ASP A 430 7.91 27.84 22.35
N ALA A 431 8.22 26.67 22.92
CA ALA A 431 9.49 25.97 22.73
C ALA A 431 9.57 25.21 21.39
N ALA A 432 8.48 24.60 20.94
CA ALA A 432 8.38 23.95 19.63
C ALA A 432 8.57 24.98 18.50
N ALA A 433 7.89 26.13 18.59
CA ALA A 433 8.07 27.25 17.68
C ALA A 433 9.50 27.82 17.73
N GLN A 434 10.11 27.94 18.91
CA GLN A 434 11.52 28.35 19.03
C GLN A 434 12.49 27.40 18.30
N ILE A 435 12.23 26.09 18.25
CA ILE A 435 13.08 25.13 17.53
C ILE A 435 12.96 25.32 16.02
N PHE A 436 11.73 25.45 15.49
CA PHE A 436 11.55 25.71 14.06
C PHE A 436 12.13 27.07 13.66
N ASN A 437 11.87 28.12 14.44
CA ASN A 437 12.45 29.44 14.21
C ASN A 437 13.98 29.42 14.29
N LEU A 438 14.59 28.68 15.22
CA LEU A 438 16.05 28.55 15.32
C LEU A 438 16.63 27.82 14.11
N VAL A 439 16.00 26.72 13.68
CA VAL A 439 16.40 25.95 12.50
C VAL A 439 16.26 26.79 11.23
N GLU A 440 15.10 27.40 11.00
CA GLU A 440 14.79 28.19 9.81
C GLU A 440 15.68 29.43 9.69
N ASN A 441 15.81 30.24 10.75
CA ASN A 441 16.71 31.39 10.75
C ASN A 441 18.17 30.97 10.54
N SER A 442 18.59 29.82 11.04
CA SER A 442 19.96 29.33 10.80
C SER A 442 20.15 28.87 9.35
N LEU A 443 19.15 28.23 8.73
CA LEU A 443 19.19 27.77 7.34
C LEU A 443 19.15 28.91 6.31
N LEU A 444 18.76 30.14 6.72
CA LEU A 444 18.94 31.35 5.90
C LEU A 444 20.41 31.74 5.71
N PHE A 445 21.30 31.33 6.64
CA PHE A 445 22.72 31.72 6.63
C PHE A 445 23.69 30.55 6.41
N TRP A 446 23.25 29.31 6.59
CA TRP A 446 24.12 28.12 6.57
C TRP A 446 23.46 26.94 5.84
N THR A 447 24.22 26.20 5.02
CA THR A 447 23.73 24.95 4.40
C THR A 447 23.57 23.84 5.46
N PRO A 448 22.72 22.82 5.23
CA PRO A 448 22.54 21.68 6.14
C PRO A 448 23.83 21.00 6.64
N GLU A 449 24.91 21.05 5.84
CA GLU A 449 26.24 20.49 6.13
C GLU A 449 26.97 21.22 7.28
N HIS A 450 26.43 22.34 7.77
CA HIS A 450 26.97 23.14 8.88
C HIS A 450 26.33 22.82 10.23
N PHE A 451 25.30 21.98 10.26
CA PHE A 451 24.54 21.64 11.47
C PHE A 451 24.94 20.27 12.02
N PRO A 452 24.92 20.06 13.35
CA PRO A 452 24.89 18.71 13.91
C PRO A 452 23.54 18.00 13.67
N MET A 453 23.61 16.68 13.47
CA MET A 453 22.45 15.77 13.42
C MET A 453 21.51 15.90 14.64
N ILE A 454 21.98 16.45 15.76
CA ILE A 454 21.13 16.73 16.93
C ILE A 454 19.92 17.63 16.58
N TYR A 455 20.05 18.54 15.61
CA TYR A 455 18.94 19.34 15.08
C TYR A 455 17.86 18.48 14.40
N VAL A 456 18.21 17.37 13.75
CA VAL A 456 17.25 16.42 13.16
C VAL A 456 16.41 15.75 14.26
N SER A 457 17.04 15.36 15.37
CA SER A 457 16.34 14.85 16.56
C SER A 457 15.52 15.94 17.28
N ALA A 458 15.96 17.19 17.24
CA ALA A 458 15.20 18.34 17.75
C ALA A 458 13.93 18.59 16.93
N LEU A 459 14.03 18.49 15.60
CA LEU A 459 12.89 18.59 14.68
C LEU A 459 11.88 17.46 14.92
N PHE A 460 12.31 16.20 15.00
CA PHE A 460 11.43 15.08 15.39
C PHE A 460 10.67 15.37 16.69
N SER A 461 11.39 15.86 17.70
CA SER A 461 10.83 16.23 19.00
C SER A 461 9.78 17.34 18.86
N ALA A 462 10.11 18.45 18.19
CA ALA A 462 9.20 19.58 17.98
C ALA A 462 7.95 19.21 17.17
N MET A 463 8.09 18.33 16.17
CA MET A 463 6.99 17.85 15.35
C MET A 463 6.06 16.91 16.14
N MET A 464 6.61 16.03 17.00
CA MET A 464 5.80 15.22 17.93
C MET A 464 5.00 16.09 18.91
N ALA A 465 5.57 17.20 19.40
CA ALA A 465 4.84 18.13 20.27
C ALA A 465 3.60 18.73 19.60
N LEU A 466 3.74 19.24 18.37
CA LEU A 466 2.64 19.91 17.67
C LEU A 466 1.60 18.94 17.09
N ALA A 467 1.99 17.71 16.74
CA ALA A 467 1.05 16.65 16.36
C ALA A 467 0.09 16.24 17.49
N VAL A 468 0.44 16.55 18.75
CA VAL A 468 -0.29 16.15 19.96
C VAL A 468 -1.25 17.23 20.43
N GLU A 469 -0.84 18.50 20.42
CA GLU A 469 -1.70 19.65 20.70
C GLU A 469 -2.96 19.69 19.80
N VAL A 470 -2.79 19.25 18.55
CA VAL A 470 -3.86 19.22 17.54
C VAL A 470 -4.75 17.96 17.66
N LYS A 471 -4.45 17.05 18.59
CA LYS A 471 -5.34 15.93 18.99
C LYS A 471 -6.24 16.27 20.19
N THR A 472 -6.02 17.43 20.84
CA THR A 472 -6.64 17.79 22.12
C THR A 472 -7.49 19.05 22.02
N SER A 473 -7.13 19.95 21.10
CA SER A 473 -8.12 20.70 20.31
C SER A 473 -8.62 19.80 19.17
N ALA A 474 -9.84 19.97 18.66
CA ALA A 474 -10.35 19.16 17.56
C ALA A 474 -10.33 19.88 16.18
N PRO A 475 -9.25 19.75 15.39
CA PRO A 475 -9.31 19.98 13.95
C PRO A 475 -8.55 18.93 13.10
N LYS A 476 -8.62 19.10 11.78
CA LYS A 476 -8.13 18.16 10.74
C LYS A 476 -6.60 18.12 10.63
N SER A 477 -6.10 17.08 9.96
CA SER A 477 -4.69 16.86 9.59
C SER A 477 -4.02 18.08 8.96
N ASP A 478 -4.76 18.91 8.22
CA ASP A 478 -4.28 20.18 7.63
C ASP A 478 -3.65 21.12 8.66
N GLN A 479 -4.18 21.18 9.90
CA GLN A 479 -3.61 22.02 10.96
C GLN A 479 -2.35 21.41 11.58
N ILE A 480 -2.22 20.07 11.61
CA ILE A 480 -0.96 19.40 11.93
C ILE A 480 0.06 19.74 10.85
N PHE A 481 -0.32 19.59 9.57
CA PHE A 481 0.54 19.87 8.42
C PHE A 481 1.08 21.29 8.47
N ILE A 482 0.22 22.31 8.60
CA ILE A 482 0.64 23.71 8.71
C ILE A 482 1.64 23.92 9.86
N LYS A 483 1.40 23.30 11.03
CA LYS A 483 2.27 23.42 12.20
C LYS A 483 3.62 22.68 12.06
N ILE A 484 3.68 21.53 11.39
CA ILE A 484 4.92 20.74 11.24
C ILE A 484 5.61 20.89 9.88
N ARG A 485 5.02 21.63 8.93
CA ARG A 485 5.59 21.95 7.61
C ARG A 485 6.98 22.61 7.65
N PRO A 486 7.28 23.58 8.54
CA PRO A 486 8.65 24.09 8.67
C PRO A 486 9.65 22.97 9.02
N GLY A 487 9.24 22.04 9.88
CA GLY A 487 10.02 20.84 10.20
C GLY A 487 10.21 19.90 9.02
N LEU A 488 9.16 19.60 8.26
CA LEU A 488 9.24 18.77 7.06
C LEU A 488 10.16 19.37 5.99
N LEU A 489 10.13 20.70 5.81
CA LEU A 489 11.00 21.42 4.87
C LEU A 489 12.46 21.40 5.34
N ALA A 490 12.72 21.67 6.63
CA ALA A 490 14.06 21.55 7.19
C ALA A 490 14.61 20.12 7.09
N LEU A 491 13.80 19.10 7.40
CA LEU A 491 14.17 17.69 7.23
C LEU A 491 14.43 17.32 5.76
N LYS A 492 13.67 17.89 4.81
CA LYS A 492 13.89 17.71 3.36
C LYS A 492 15.23 18.32 2.91
N GLN A 493 15.71 19.37 3.58
CA GLN A 493 17.06 19.90 3.36
C GLN A 493 18.13 19.05 4.08
N PHE A 494 17.86 18.55 5.29
CA PHE A 494 18.79 17.66 6.02
C PHE A 494 18.93 16.26 5.41
N GLU A 495 18.01 15.78 4.56
CA GLU A 495 18.05 14.39 4.04
C GLU A 495 19.19 14.07 3.06
N SER A 496 19.89 15.11 2.57
CA SER A 496 21.13 15.01 1.79
C SER A 496 22.34 14.66 2.68
N VAL A 497 22.35 15.14 3.93
CA VAL A 497 23.45 14.95 4.89
C VAL A 497 23.14 13.81 5.87
N TYR A 498 21.88 13.65 6.28
CA TYR A 498 21.44 12.75 7.32
C TYR A 498 20.26 11.88 6.87
N ILE A 499 20.50 10.59 6.63
CA ILE A 499 19.43 9.64 6.25
C ILE A 499 18.32 9.55 7.30
N LEU A 500 18.63 9.75 8.58
CA LEU A 500 17.64 9.85 9.66
C LEU A 500 16.62 10.98 9.43
N ALA A 501 17.01 12.09 8.80
CA ALA A 501 16.08 13.16 8.44
C ALA A 501 15.09 12.70 7.35
N ARG A 502 15.56 11.89 6.38
CA ARG A 502 14.72 11.23 5.37
C ARG A 502 13.70 10.31 6.01
N TRP A 503 14.15 9.50 6.98
CA TRP A 503 13.29 8.56 7.72
C TRP A 503 12.24 9.29 8.54
N ILE A 504 12.63 10.29 9.33
CA ILE A 504 11.70 11.13 10.12
C ILE A 504 10.72 11.87 9.21
N ARG A 505 11.18 12.44 8.09
CA ARG A 505 10.30 13.13 7.14
C ARG A 505 9.29 12.15 6.54
N ASN A 506 9.72 10.97 6.10
CA ASN A 506 8.82 9.96 5.56
C ASN A 506 7.83 9.44 6.63
N PHE A 507 8.29 9.22 7.87
CA PHE A 507 7.45 8.85 9.01
C PHE A 507 6.37 9.91 9.30
N PHE A 508 6.72 11.20 9.37
CA PHE A 508 5.71 12.24 9.59
C PHE A 508 4.79 12.45 8.39
N MET A 509 5.27 12.27 7.16
CA MET A 509 4.39 12.29 5.98
C MET A 509 3.42 11.11 6.00
N ASP A 510 3.86 9.92 6.40
CA ASP A 510 3.00 8.74 6.63
C ASP A 510 1.96 9.02 7.73
N ILE A 511 2.35 9.62 8.86
CA ILE A 511 1.41 10.05 9.92
C ILE A 511 0.40 11.10 9.44
N LEU A 512 0.82 12.07 8.61
CA LEU A 512 -0.06 13.09 8.05
C LEU A 512 -1.03 12.53 6.99
N ASN A 513 -0.61 11.48 6.29
CA ASN A 513 -1.39 10.77 5.28
C ASN A 513 -2.28 9.67 5.89
N ARG A 514 -2.03 9.26 7.15
CA ARG A 514 -2.90 8.34 7.90
C ARG A 514 -4.20 9.06 8.30
N PRO A 515 -5.38 8.51 7.96
CA PRO A 515 -6.66 9.16 8.24
C PRO A 515 -6.92 9.21 9.77
N ALA A 516 -7.52 10.30 10.25
CA ALA A 516 -7.60 10.61 11.69
C ALA A 516 -8.92 10.14 12.37
N PRO A 517 -8.89 9.56 13.60
CA PRO A 517 -9.97 8.71 14.10
C PRO A 517 -11.13 9.47 14.76
N PHE A 518 -12.31 8.86 14.75
CA PHE A 518 -13.51 9.36 15.42
C PHE A 518 -13.74 8.63 16.75
N ASP A 519 -13.48 9.33 17.86
CA ASP A 519 -13.86 8.93 19.22
C ASP A 519 -15.04 9.82 19.65
N ALA A 520 -16.15 9.22 20.09
CA ALA A 520 -17.42 9.94 20.28
C ALA A 520 -17.59 10.43 21.73
N VAL A 521 -17.79 11.73 21.92
CA VAL A 521 -18.17 12.32 23.22
C VAL A 521 -19.35 13.28 23.05
N GLU A 522 -20.38 13.08 23.86
CA GLU A 522 -21.63 13.84 23.84
C GLU A 522 -21.41 15.32 24.22
N THR A 523 -22.12 16.23 23.56
CA THR A 523 -22.47 17.53 24.15
C THR A 523 -23.95 17.57 24.47
N GLN A 524 -24.29 17.21 25.71
CA GLN A 524 -25.64 17.36 26.24
C GLN A 524 -26.08 18.84 26.20
N ARG A 525 -27.16 19.13 25.48
CA ARG A 525 -28.05 20.26 25.80
C ARG A 525 -29.51 19.82 25.76
N PRO A 526 -30.39 20.48 26.54
CA PRO A 526 -31.67 19.88 26.92
C PRO A 526 -32.71 19.90 25.80
N ALA A 527 -33.75 19.09 25.97
CA ALA A 527 -34.96 19.19 25.15
C ALA A 527 -35.55 20.61 25.22
N PRO A 528 -36.00 21.19 24.10
CA PRO A 528 -36.70 22.47 24.11
C PRO A 528 -38.10 22.28 24.71
N ASN A 529 -38.32 22.85 25.89
CA ASN A 529 -39.68 23.01 26.41
C ASN A 529 -40.45 24.05 25.58
N LEU A 530 -41.75 23.82 25.46
CA LEU A 530 -42.66 24.62 24.66
C LEU A 530 -42.96 25.99 25.32
N HIS A 531 -43.06 27.01 24.47
CA HIS A 531 -43.92 28.18 24.66
C HIS A 531 -45.39 27.73 24.79
N ASP A 532 -46.30 28.36 25.54
CA ASP A 532 -46.31 29.65 26.29
C ASP A 532 -46.83 29.36 27.73
N ASP A 533 -46.93 30.28 28.71
CA ASP A 533 -47.43 31.67 28.63
C ASP A 533 -47.06 32.55 29.86
N ASP A 534 -47.38 33.84 29.71
CA ASP A 534 -47.55 34.91 30.69
C ASP A 534 -46.34 35.63 31.38
N THR A 535 -46.23 36.92 31.02
CA THR A 535 -45.79 38.10 31.81
C THR A 535 -44.33 38.61 31.90
N THR A 536 -44.15 39.80 31.29
CA THR A 536 -43.35 40.99 31.71
C THR A 536 -41.82 41.06 31.50
N GLY A 537 -41.39 42.07 30.73
CA GLY A 537 -40.04 42.68 30.79
C GLY A 537 -39.41 43.01 29.43
N GLY A 538 -39.41 44.28 29.00
CA GLY A 538 -38.71 44.73 27.78
C GLY A 538 -37.21 44.99 28.00
N GLY A 539 -36.41 45.38 26.99
CA GLY A 539 -36.70 45.62 25.56
C GLY A 539 -35.60 46.46 24.88
N THR A 540 -35.69 46.65 23.55
CA THR A 540 -34.78 47.45 22.66
C THR A 540 -33.32 46.94 22.48
N GLY A 541 -32.67 47.04 21.32
CA GLY A 541 -33.11 47.50 19.98
C GLY A 541 -31.96 47.58 18.94
N SER A 542 -32.26 48.06 17.71
CA SER A 542 -31.37 48.48 16.58
C SER A 542 -30.35 47.48 15.98
N GLU A 543 -30.29 47.16 14.67
CA GLU A 543 -30.16 47.98 13.42
C GLU A 543 -28.71 48.48 13.15
N THR A 544 -28.12 48.55 11.93
CA THR A 544 -28.47 48.22 10.52
C THR A 544 -27.24 48.37 9.58
N MET A 545 -27.19 47.68 8.42
CA MET A 545 -26.65 48.08 7.06
C MET A 545 -25.25 48.74 6.90
N ASN A 546 -24.49 48.79 5.78
CA ASN A 546 -24.43 48.23 4.41
C ASN A 546 -22.95 48.45 3.89
N GLY A 547 -22.46 48.15 2.67
CA GLY A 547 -22.97 47.55 1.42
C GLY A 547 -22.25 48.15 0.17
N THR A 548 -22.29 47.48 -1.01
CA THR A 548 -21.86 47.91 -2.38
C THR A 548 -20.35 48.24 -2.61
N ASP A 549 -19.55 47.56 -3.47
CA ASP A 549 -19.51 47.42 -4.96
C ASP A 549 -18.62 48.51 -5.66
N GLU A 550 -18.02 48.38 -6.87
CA GLU A 550 -18.21 47.45 -8.02
C GLU A 550 -16.92 47.30 -8.94
N ILE A 551 -16.75 46.14 -9.61
CA ILE A 551 -16.20 45.83 -10.98
C ILE A 551 -14.91 46.47 -11.61
N SER A 552 -14.17 45.59 -12.36
CA SER A 552 -13.41 45.79 -13.64
C SER A 552 -11.87 45.64 -13.77
N THR A 553 -11.55 44.73 -14.68
CA THR A 553 -10.33 44.32 -15.40
C THR A 553 -9.59 45.43 -16.19
N ILE A 554 -8.26 45.30 -16.41
CA ILE A 554 -7.56 45.36 -17.74
C ILE A 554 -6.02 45.13 -17.61
N THR A 555 -5.33 44.94 -18.74
CA THR A 555 -4.01 44.30 -18.92
C THR A 555 -2.77 45.22 -18.95
N ALA A 556 -1.67 44.73 -18.34
CA ALA A 556 -0.25 44.75 -18.76
C ALA A 556 0.38 45.94 -19.53
N SER A 557 1.56 46.40 -19.05
CA SER A 557 2.76 46.67 -19.88
C SER A 557 4.04 46.88 -19.03
N VAL A 558 5.21 47.04 -19.67
CA VAL A 558 6.56 47.14 -19.05
C VAL A 558 7.06 48.59 -19.00
N GLY A 559 7.78 48.99 -17.94
CA GLY A 559 8.45 50.30 -17.83
C GLY A 559 9.58 50.34 -16.78
N GLN A 560 10.57 51.25 -16.92
CA GLN A 560 11.81 51.26 -16.14
C GLN A 560 12.02 52.49 -15.24
N ALA A 561 12.46 52.21 -14.00
CA ALA A 561 13.55 52.85 -13.23
C ALA A 561 13.50 54.33 -12.75
N THR A 562 14.32 54.59 -11.71
CA THR A 562 14.84 55.88 -11.16
C THR A 562 13.84 56.86 -10.50
N HIS A 563 14.22 57.70 -9.52
CA HIS A 563 15.18 57.62 -8.38
C HIS A 563 14.91 58.83 -7.44
N ASP A 564 15.34 58.79 -6.17
CA ASP A 564 15.51 59.94 -5.24
C ASP A 564 14.27 60.76 -4.81
N ALA A 565 14.23 61.54 -3.71
CA ALA A 565 14.92 61.52 -2.40
C ALA A 565 14.29 62.59 -1.46
N THR A 566 14.72 62.68 -0.17
CA THR A 566 14.42 63.75 0.82
C THR A 566 12.95 63.79 1.34
N ASN A 567 12.49 64.45 2.43
CA ASN A 567 13.02 65.03 3.70
C ASN A 567 11.79 65.44 4.57
N PHE A 568 11.80 65.72 5.89
CA PHE A 568 12.64 65.43 7.08
C PHE A 568 11.84 65.87 8.35
N GLU A 569 12.24 65.45 9.57
CA GLU A 569 11.83 66.05 10.89
C GLU A 569 10.32 66.01 11.32
N ASP A 570 9.92 65.99 12.61
CA ASP A 570 10.58 65.51 13.85
C ASP A 570 9.58 65.28 15.02
N SER A 571 9.99 64.44 15.99
CA SER A 571 9.67 64.48 17.44
C SER A 571 8.34 63.95 18.04
N ASN A 572 8.52 63.18 19.15
CA ASN A 572 7.64 62.92 20.30
C ASN A 572 6.39 62.01 20.16
N PHE A 573 6.41 60.77 20.68
CA PHE A 573 6.23 60.32 22.10
C PHE A 573 4.78 60.52 22.62
N ALA A 574 4.05 59.52 23.15
CA ALA A 574 4.45 58.16 23.56
C ALA A 574 3.30 57.11 23.59
N PHE A 575 3.64 55.85 23.29
CA PHE A 575 3.00 54.58 23.70
C PHE A 575 1.47 54.45 23.81
N GLU A 576 0.89 53.68 22.90
CA GLU A 576 0.08 52.50 23.27
C GLU A 576 0.28 51.36 22.24
N GLN A 577 0.03 50.10 22.60
CA GLN A 577 0.36 48.93 21.77
C GLN A 577 -0.85 48.43 20.95
N SER A 578 -0.72 48.32 19.63
CA SER A 578 -1.20 47.16 18.81
C SER A 578 -1.24 47.42 17.29
N SER A 579 -0.10 47.77 16.67
CA SER A 579 0.02 47.63 15.22
C SER A 579 0.35 46.19 14.85
N GLY A 580 -0.62 45.47 14.26
CA GLY A 580 -0.26 44.53 13.20
C GLY A 580 -0.04 45.33 11.92
N PHE A 581 0.94 44.93 11.09
CA PHE A 581 0.74 44.67 9.65
C PHE A 581 2.03 44.09 9.01
N GLU A 582 1.79 43.41 7.88
CA GLU A 582 2.67 42.90 6.81
C GLU A 582 4.19 43.16 6.78
N GLY A 583 4.93 42.15 6.31
CA GLY A 583 6.22 42.37 5.62
C GLY A 583 7.17 41.16 5.54
N GLY A 584 7.56 40.75 4.32
CA GLY A 584 8.90 40.17 4.10
C GLY A 584 9.10 38.65 4.06
N GLY A 585 8.13 37.85 3.62
CA GLY A 585 8.34 36.41 3.36
C GLY A 585 9.23 36.12 2.15
N PHE A 586 10.55 36.30 2.28
CA PHE A 586 11.52 36.22 1.18
C PHE A 586 11.88 34.77 0.78
N TRP A 587 10.97 34.10 0.07
CA TRP A 587 11.25 32.82 -0.61
C TRP A 587 10.82 32.91 -2.08
N PRO A 588 11.73 32.72 -3.06
CA PRO A 588 11.36 32.73 -4.47
C PRO A 588 10.33 31.64 -4.81
N THR A 589 9.20 32.04 -5.41
CA THR A 589 8.07 31.17 -5.77
C THR A 589 8.42 30.04 -6.75
N TYR A 590 9.61 30.05 -7.35
CA TYR A 590 10.13 28.99 -8.20
C TYR A 590 10.55 27.70 -7.47
N LEU A 591 10.71 27.72 -6.13
CA LEU A 591 11.07 26.50 -5.37
C LEU A 591 9.84 25.75 -4.81
N ALA A 592 8.72 26.44 -4.58
CA ALA A 592 7.57 25.87 -3.85
C ALA A 592 6.93 24.64 -4.54
N ASN A 593 6.93 24.60 -5.88
CA ASN A 593 6.25 23.57 -6.66
C ASN A 593 7.19 22.50 -7.24
N GLY A 594 8.51 22.59 -7.03
CA GLY A 594 9.50 21.67 -7.62
C GLY A 594 10.14 20.67 -6.65
N VAL A 595 10.17 20.95 -5.35
CA VAL A 595 10.95 20.17 -4.35
C VAL A 595 10.41 18.73 -4.11
N PHE A 596 9.20 18.44 -4.57
CA PHE A 596 8.58 17.11 -4.51
C PHE A 596 8.53 16.36 -5.86
N SER A 597 9.05 16.95 -6.95
CA SER A 597 9.03 16.39 -8.30
C SER A 597 10.44 16.26 -8.87
N GLY A 598 11.11 15.14 -8.59
CA GLY A 598 12.44 14.83 -9.13
C GLY A 598 12.79 13.36 -8.93
N VAL A 599 13.13 12.68 -10.04
CA VAL A 599 13.55 11.27 -10.09
C VAL A 599 14.96 11.20 -10.66
N GLN A 600 15.69 10.12 -10.38
CA GLN A 600 17.12 9.85 -10.65
C GLN A 600 18.07 10.40 -9.56
N SER A 601 19.20 9.76 -9.27
CA SER A 601 19.77 8.54 -9.88
C SER A 601 19.64 7.27 -9.01
N SER A 602 19.92 6.12 -9.63
CA SER A 602 20.10 4.83 -8.97
C SER A 602 21.46 4.74 -8.25
N ASP A 603 21.45 4.17 -7.05
CA ASP A 603 22.51 3.29 -6.52
C ASP A 603 21.86 2.41 -5.42
N ASP A 604 22.28 1.15 -5.31
CA ASP A 604 21.53 0.12 -4.57
C ASP A 604 21.52 0.33 -3.04
N MET A 605 20.32 0.48 -2.47
CA MET A 605 20.03 0.42 -1.04
C MET A 605 18.71 -0.32 -0.81
N GLU A 606 18.77 -1.56 -0.35
CA GLU A 606 17.58 -2.33 -0.01
C GLU A 606 16.75 -1.64 1.09
N PHE A 607 15.47 -1.45 0.81
CA PHE A 607 14.48 -1.12 1.82
C PHE A 607 14.34 -2.31 2.78
N PRO A 608 14.15 -2.11 4.10
CA PRO A 608 13.74 -3.20 4.97
C PRO A 608 12.42 -3.78 4.44
N HIS A 609 12.40 -5.08 4.10
CA HIS A 609 11.20 -5.75 3.61
C HIS A 609 10.02 -5.52 4.56
N PRO A 610 8.75 -5.47 4.11
CA PRO A 610 7.61 -5.38 5.03
C PRO A 610 7.57 -6.49 6.10
N ASP A 611 8.19 -7.64 5.81
CA ASP A 611 8.36 -8.78 6.73
C ASP A 611 9.65 -8.75 7.56
N SER A 612 10.48 -7.72 7.42
CA SER A 612 11.67 -7.55 8.24
C SER A 612 11.28 -7.15 9.66
N PHE A 613 11.98 -7.69 10.64
CA PHE A 613 11.79 -7.35 12.05
C PHE A 613 11.91 -5.84 12.30
N GLN A 614 12.80 -5.15 11.58
CA GLN A 614 13.03 -3.71 11.70
C GLN A 614 11.80 -2.93 11.23
N TYR A 615 11.23 -3.32 10.08
CA TYR A 615 9.98 -2.74 9.58
C TYR A 615 8.84 -3.00 10.56
N GLN A 616 8.61 -4.27 10.95
CA GLN A 616 7.51 -4.65 11.83
C GLN A 616 7.59 -4.04 13.23
N ALA A 617 8.79 -3.95 13.84
CA ALA A 617 8.97 -3.32 15.14
C ALA A 617 8.78 -1.80 15.08
N MET A 618 9.24 -1.13 14.03
CA MET A 618 9.00 0.31 13.84
C MET A 618 7.53 0.61 13.50
N TYR A 619 6.87 -0.26 12.72
CA TYR A 619 5.45 -0.15 12.41
C TYR A 619 4.58 -0.33 13.66
N PHE A 620 4.88 -1.36 14.47
CA PHE A 620 4.21 -1.57 15.76
C PHE A 620 4.45 -0.42 16.75
N LEU A 621 5.66 0.17 16.80
CA LEU A 621 5.93 1.38 17.59
C LEU A 621 5.19 2.62 17.06
N ALA A 622 4.82 2.68 15.77
CA ALA A 622 3.97 3.73 15.21
C ALA A 622 2.48 3.50 15.55
N ASP A 623 2.00 2.26 15.47
CA ASP A 623 0.62 1.87 15.82
C ASP A 623 0.34 2.06 17.32
N LEU A 624 1.35 1.86 18.19
CA LEU A 624 1.28 2.24 19.61
C LEU A 624 1.02 3.75 19.86
N GLY A 625 1.16 4.61 18.84
CA GLY A 625 0.75 6.01 18.87
C GLY A 625 -0.48 6.34 17.99
N ILE A 626 -0.94 5.39 17.16
CA ILE A 626 -2.00 5.56 16.17
C ILE A 626 -3.09 4.54 16.43
N ALA A 627 -3.88 4.86 17.47
CA ALA A 627 -5.19 4.28 17.67
C ALA A 627 -6.04 4.43 16.40
N ASP A 628 -6.74 3.34 16.07
CA ASP A 628 -7.88 3.22 15.16
C ASP A 628 -7.70 3.70 13.71
N THR A 629 -7.92 2.79 12.75
CA THR A 629 -8.41 3.21 11.44
C THR A 629 -9.76 3.92 11.68
N PRO A 630 -9.97 5.15 11.18
CA PRO A 630 -11.15 5.91 11.54
C PRO A 630 -12.44 5.18 11.19
N GLU A 631 -13.49 5.47 11.94
CA GLU A 631 -14.80 5.45 11.32
C GLU A 631 -14.78 6.43 10.15
N ILE A 632 -15.01 5.91 8.94
CA ILE A 632 -15.13 6.70 7.71
C ILE A 632 -16.45 7.49 7.83
N GLN A 633 -16.38 8.67 8.45
CA GLN A 633 -17.55 9.53 8.60
C GLN A 633 -17.73 10.42 7.38
N HIS A 634 -18.70 10.02 6.57
CA HIS A 634 -19.32 10.82 5.52
C HIS A 634 -20.21 11.92 6.13
N ASP A 635 -20.10 13.16 5.65
CA ASP A 635 -20.93 14.27 6.12
C ASP A 635 -22.22 14.38 5.29
N LEU A 636 -23.19 13.53 5.60
CA LEU A 636 -24.51 13.52 4.95
C LEU A 636 -25.48 14.58 5.51
N SER A 637 -24.98 15.55 6.28
CA SER A 637 -25.83 16.56 6.93
C SER A 637 -26.58 17.41 5.91
N THR A 638 -27.83 17.78 6.24
CA THR A 638 -28.70 18.56 5.34
C THR A 638 -28.04 19.87 4.88
N SER A 639 -27.27 20.52 5.76
CA SER A 639 -26.51 21.74 5.44
C SER A 639 -25.33 21.49 4.50
N ASN A 640 -24.59 20.38 4.67
CA ASN A 640 -23.49 20.04 3.76
C ASN A 640 -24.01 19.65 2.38
N ILE A 641 -25.09 18.84 2.32
CA ILE A 641 -25.77 18.45 1.07
C ILE A 641 -26.36 19.67 0.35
N GLN A 642 -27.06 20.58 1.05
CA GLN A 642 -27.56 21.83 0.46
C GLN A 642 -26.43 22.75 -0.02
N GLY A 643 -25.29 22.76 0.67
CA GLY A 643 -24.08 23.44 0.20
C GLY A 643 -23.53 22.80 -1.07
N ALA A 644 -23.42 21.48 -1.10
CA ALA A 644 -22.95 20.72 -2.25
C ALA A 644 -23.84 20.92 -3.48
N CYS A 645 -25.18 20.92 -3.32
CA CYS A 645 -26.12 21.19 -4.42
C CYS A 645 -25.87 22.55 -5.09
N LYS A 646 -25.45 23.57 -4.33
CA LYS A 646 -25.09 24.89 -4.90
C LYS A 646 -23.77 24.83 -5.67
N ASP A 647 -22.76 24.14 -5.13
CA ASP A 647 -21.48 23.92 -5.81
C ASP A 647 -21.70 23.14 -7.12
N PHE A 648 -22.49 22.05 -7.07
CA PHE A 648 -22.83 21.22 -8.23
C PHE A 648 -23.61 22.00 -9.29
N ALA A 649 -24.60 22.81 -8.91
CA ALA A 649 -25.37 23.62 -9.84
C ALA A 649 -24.52 24.72 -10.51
N ALA A 650 -23.44 25.17 -9.86
CA ALA A 650 -22.45 26.07 -10.47
C ALA A 650 -21.46 25.37 -11.42
N ILE A 651 -21.28 24.05 -11.31
CA ILE A 651 -20.42 23.24 -12.19
C ILE A 651 -21.20 22.69 -13.40
N LEU A 652 -22.45 22.27 -13.20
CA LEU A 652 -23.25 21.57 -14.20
C LEU A 652 -24.39 22.41 -14.81
N GLY A 653 -24.86 23.46 -14.14
CA GLY A 653 -26.19 24.03 -14.35
C GLY A 653 -27.24 23.37 -13.42
N PRO A 654 -28.25 24.10 -12.94
CA PRO A 654 -29.25 23.58 -12.00
C PRO A 654 -30.12 22.46 -12.60
N GLU A 655 -30.37 22.48 -13.91
CA GLU A 655 -31.11 21.44 -14.65
C GLU A 655 -30.39 20.08 -14.72
N ASN A 656 -29.14 20.03 -14.25
CA ASN A 656 -28.28 18.85 -14.26
C ASN A 656 -27.98 18.32 -12.84
N VAL A 657 -28.68 18.87 -11.83
CA VAL A 657 -28.60 18.52 -10.40
C VAL A 657 -30.01 18.16 -9.90
N SER A 658 -30.31 16.86 -9.89
CA SER A 658 -31.64 16.36 -9.54
C SER A 658 -31.74 15.93 -8.08
N THR A 659 -32.85 16.26 -7.44
CA THR A 659 -33.25 15.75 -6.12
C THR A 659 -34.68 15.19 -6.12
N GLU A 660 -35.24 14.98 -7.31
CA GLU A 660 -36.63 14.55 -7.50
C GLU A 660 -36.81 13.08 -7.12
N ARG A 661 -37.88 12.76 -6.38
CA ARG A 661 -38.05 11.42 -5.77
C ARG A 661 -38.06 10.31 -6.81
N SER A 662 -38.73 10.49 -7.95
CA SER A 662 -38.80 9.49 -9.01
C SER A 662 -37.42 9.14 -9.56
N ASP A 663 -36.56 10.14 -9.70
CA ASP A 663 -35.20 10.00 -10.23
C ASP A 663 -34.26 9.32 -9.21
N LEU A 664 -34.35 9.73 -7.94
CA LEU A 664 -33.66 9.06 -6.84
C LEU A 664 -34.05 7.57 -6.72
N VAL A 665 -35.31 7.21 -7.01
CA VAL A 665 -35.80 5.83 -7.02
C VAL A 665 -35.23 5.02 -8.19
N THR A 666 -35.24 5.55 -9.43
CA THR A 666 -34.69 4.84 -10.61
C THR A 666 -33.18 4.59 -10.53
N HIS A 667 -32.47 5.39 -9.73
CA HIS A 667 -31.04 5.22 -9.45
C HIS A 667 -30.73 4.33 -8.22
N SER A 668 -31.76 3.80 -7.53
CA SER A 668 -31.58 3.06 -6.27
C SER A 668 -31.46 1.53 -6.39
N GLY A 669 -31.92 0.96 -7.51
CA GLY A 669 -31.99 -0.49 -7.72
C GLY A 669 -33.03 -0.90 -8.76
N SER A 670 -33.31 -2.20 -8.84
CA SER A 670 -34.26 -2.79 -9.79
C SER A 670 -34.88 -4.10 -9.29
N ASP A 671 -35.95 -4.56 -9.96
CA ASP A 671 -36.73 -5.76 -9.60
C ASP A 671 -36.12 -7.12 -10.00
N TYR A 672 -34.91 -7.11 -10.57
CA TYR A 672 -34.20 -8.27 -11.12
C TYR A 672 -32.75 -8.40 -10.63
N GLN A 673 -32.35 -7.59 -9.64
CA GLN A 673 -31.04 -7.69 -8.99
C GLN A 673 -31.06 -8.70 -7.82
N SER A 674 -29.90 -9.27 -7.49
CA SER A 674 -29.70 -10.19 -6.36
C SER A 674 -29.98 -9.54 -5.00
N TYR A 675 -29.56 -8.28 -4.82
CA TYR A 675 -29.68 -7.56 -3.56
C TYR A 675 -31.15 -7.23 -3.23
N ALA A 676 -31.52 -7.24 -1.94
CA ALA A 676 -32.88 -6.99 -1.49
C ALA A 676 -33.36 -5.56 -1.84
N TRP A 677 -34.43 -5.45 -2.64
CA TRP A 677 -34.94 -4.15 -3.09
C TRP A 677 -36.45 -4.19 -3.41
N THR A 678 -37.16 -3.17 -2.95
CA THR A 678 -38.47 -2.69 -3.41
C THR A 678 -38.44 -1.16 -3.39
N GLU A 679 -39.30 -0.47 -4.15
CA GLU A 679 -39.41 1.00 -4.10
C GLU A 679 -39.64 1.55 -2.68
N GLU A 680 -40.34 0.77 -1.84
CA GLU A 680 -40.68 1.12 -0.45
C GLU A 680 -39.49 0.98 0.51
N SER A 681 -38.56 0.07 0.20
CA SER A 681 -37.35 -0.23 0.99
C SER A 681 -36.07 0.34 0.39
N ALA A 682 -36.17 0.98 -0.79
CA ALA A 682 -35.06 1.50 -1.56
C ALA A 682 -34.20 2.49 -0.75
N ILE A 683 -32.90 2.18 -0.62
CA ILE A 683 -31.95 3.14 -0.07
C ILE A 683 -31.66 4.17 -1.16
N LEU A 684 -32.13 5.40 -0.95
CA LEU A 684 -31.96 6.49 -1.90
C LEU A 684 -30.68 7.30 -1.63
N SER A 685 -30.02 7.70 -2.71
CA SER A 685 -29.13 8.86 -2.73
C SER A 685 -29.89 10.13 -2.35
N GLN A 686 -29.17 11.24 -2.19
CA GLN A 686 -29.72 12.55 -1.86
C GLN A 686 -29.70 13.49 -3.07
N VAL A 687 -28.87 13.21 -4.09
CA VAL A 687 -28.73 13.98 -5.33
C VAL A 687 -28.32 13.03 -6.47
N ILE A 688 -28.86 13.22 -7.68
CA ILE A 688 -28.31 12.69 -8.95
C ILE A 688 -27.64 13.83 -9.71
N LEU A 689 -26.47 13.58 -10.28
CA LEU A 689 -25.67 14.54 -11.02
C LEU A 689 -25.42 14.04 -12.45
N TYR A 690 -25.64 14.91 -13.43
CA TYR A 690 -25.53 14.61 -14.86
C TYR A 690 -24.39 15.40 -15.53
N PRO A 691 -23.11 14.97 -15.40
CA PRO A 691 -21.99 15.53 -16.14
C PRO A 691 -22.01 15.15 -17.62
N GLU A 692 -21.40 16.01 -18.44
CA GLU A 692 -21.26 15.86 -19.89
C GLU A 692 -19.77 15.82 -20.32
N THR A 693 -18.85 16.28 -19.46
CA THR A 693 -17.38 16.23 -19.69
C THR A 693 -16.56 15.67 -18.50
N THR A 694 -15.34 15.21 -18.79
CA THR A 694 -14.36 14.71 -17.81
C THR A 694 -13.98 15.76 -16.76
N GLU A 695 -13.91 17.03 -17.16
CA GLU A 695 -13.57 18.17 -16.32
C GLU A 695 -14.69 18.46 -15.31
N GLN A 696 -15.96 18.34 -15.73
CA GLN A 696 -17.08 18.42 -14.80
C GLN A 696 -16.99 17.31 -13.75
N VAL A 697 -16.75 16.06 -14.14
CA VAL A 697 -16.57 14.93 -13.20
C VAL A 697 -15.40 15.19 -12.24
N SER A 698 -14.31 15.78 -12.72
CA SER A 698 -13.16 16.22 -11.90
C SER A 698 -13.54 17.26 -10.84
N GLU A 699 -14.32 18.29 -11.19
CA GLU A 699 -14.79 19.30 -10.23
C GLU A 699 -15.85 18.76 -9.27
N LEU A 700 -16.77 17.91 -9.74
CA LEU A 700 -17.73 17.21 -8.87
C LEU A 700 -17.01 16.39 -7.80
N MET A 701 -15.98 15.62 -8.18
CA MET A 701 -15.19 14.84 -7.23
C MET A 701 -14.40 15.72 -6.25
N LYS A 702 -13.84 16.86 -6.67
CA LYS A 702 -13.20 17.84 -5.77
C LYS A 702 -14.18 18.43 -4.75
N VAL A 703 -15.46 18.57 -5.08
CA VAL A 703 -16.52 18.95 -4.14
C VAL A 703 -16.82 17.79 -3.19
N CYS A 704 -17.08 16.58 -3.71
CA CYS A 704 -17.39 15.40 -2.89
C CYS A 704 -16.27 15.05 -1.90
N PHE A 705 -15.01 15.08 -2.33
CA PHE A 705 -13.83 14.82 -1.48
C PHE A 705 -13.71 15.84 -0.34
N ARG A 706 -13.76 17.13 -0.67
CA ARG A 706 -13.70 18.24 0.29
C ARG A 706 -14.83 18.19 1.32
N ARG A 707 -16.02 17.76 0.87
CA ARG A 707 -17.25 17.63 1.68
C ARG A 707 -17.47 16.25 2.29
N ARG A 708 -16.58 15.28 2.08
CA ARG A 708 -16.73 13.87 2.52
C ARG A 708 -18.08 13.25 2.13
N LEU A 709 -18.50 13.45 0.89
CA LEU A 709 -19.74 12.88 0.35
C LEU A 709 -19.44 11.59 -0.39
N PRO A 710 -20.10 10.46 -0.08
CA PRO A 710 -19.94 9.22 -0.79
C PRO A 710 -20.61 9.32 -2.16
N VAL A 711 -20.00 8.67 -3.14
CA VAL A 711 -20.35 8.74 -4.56
C VAL A 711 -20.59 7.33 -5.07
N THR A 712 -21.79 7.10 -5.60
CA THR A 712 -22.14 5.86 -6.31
C THR A 712 -22.27 6.16 -7.81
N PRO A 713 -21.36 5.66 -8.66
CA PRO A 713 -21.47 5.87 -10.10
C PRO A 713 -22.61 5.05 -10.72
N TYR A 714 -23.26 5.63 -11.72
CA TYR A 714 -24.36 5.03 -12.47
C TYR A 714 -24.14 5.21 -13.99
N SER A 715 -24.73 4.33 -14.78
CA SER A 715 -24.54 4.22 -16.22
C SER A 715 -25.77 3.49 -16.78
N GLY A 716 -25.63 2.27 -17.32
CA GLY A 716 -26.80 1.53 -17.83
C GLY A 716 -27.81 1.00 -16.78
N GLY A 717 -27.51 1.08 -15.48
CA GLY A 717 -28.41 0.55 -14.41
C GLY A 717 -28.65 -0.97 -14.43
N THR A 718 -27.90 -1.74 -15.23
CA THR A 718 -28.19 -3.16 -15.53
C THR A 718 -27.46 -4.18 -14.64
N SER A 719 -26.49 -3.79 -13.81
CA SER A 719 -25.71 -4.73 -12.99
C SER A 719 -26.48 -5.21 -11.74
N ILE A 720 -26.28 -6.47 -11.34
CA ILE A 720 -27.24 -7.16 -10.46
C ILE A 720 -26.75 -7.51 -9.04
N GLU A 721 -25.47 -7.36 -8.71
CA GLU A 721 -24.93 -7.73 -7.39
C GLU A 721 -24.88 -6.54 -6.41
N GLY A 722 -25.67 -5.49 -6.70
CA GLY A 722 -25.82 -4.28 -5.88
C GLY A 722 -24.78 -3.18 -6.13
N GLN A 723 -24.07 -3.20 -7.26
CA GLN A 723 -22.95 -2.29 -7.55
C GLN A 723 -23.35 -0.81 -7.57
N TYR A 724 -24.55 -0.47 -8.07
CA TYR A 724 -25.04 0.92 -8.12
C TYR A 724 -26.00 1.29 -6.98
N ILE A 725 -26.23 0.41 -6.00
CA ILE A 725 -27.12 0.74 -4.87
C ILE A 725 -26.42 1.76 -3.95
N PRO A 726 -26.98 2.96 -3.72
CA PRO A 726 -26.36 3.97 -2.87
C PRO A 726 -26.66 3.68 -1.39
N HIS A 727 -26.16 2.54 -0.89
CA HIS A 727 -26.38 2.09 0.49
C HIS A 727 -25.78 3.03 1.55
N LEU A 728 -24.77 3.83 1.18
CA LEU A 728 -24.20 4.94 1.97
C LEU A 728 -24.86 6.30 1.65
N ARG A 729 -25.93 6.29 0.85
CA ARG A 729 -26.68 7.47 0.37
C ARG A 729 -25.78 8.44 -0.37
N GLY A 730 -25.73 9.72 0.03
CA GLY A 730 -24.86 10.72 -0.61
C GLY A 730 -25.25 10.99 -2.06
N ILE A 731 -24.28 10.89 -2.97
CA ILE A 731 -24.36 11.40 -4.34
C ILE A 731 -24.37 10.24 -5.34
N CYS A 732 -25.22 10.34 -6.35
CA CYS A 732 -25.10 9.54 -7.56
C CYS A 732 -24.57 10.41 -8.72
N ILE A 733 -23.67 9.85 -9.53
CA ILE A 733 -23.19 10.49 -10.77
C ILE A 733 -23.62 9.57 -11.91
N ASP A 734 -24.55 10.03 -12.76
CA ASP A 734 -25.00 9.31 -13.95
C ASP A 734 -24.20 9.74 -15.18
N PHE A 735 -23.55 8.76 -15.80
CA PHE A 735 -22.78 8.92 -17.03
C PHE A 735 -23.61 8.91 -18.32
N GLY A 736 -24.94 8.76 -18.27
CA GLY A 736 -25.82 8.64 -19.44
C GLY A 736 -25.74 9.78 -20.47
N ARG A 737 -25.32 10.99 -20.06
CA ARG A 737 -25.08 12.12 -20.99
C ARG A 737 -23.68 12.13 -21.61
N MET A 738 -22.73 11.44 -21.00
CA MET A 738 -21.41 11.18 -21.58
C MET A 738 -21.51 9.96 -22.52
N SER A 739 -22.26 10.07 -23.62
CA SER A 739 -22.64 8.93 -24.48
C SER A 739 -22.08 8.98 -25.91
N ASN A 740 -21.11 9.85 -26.19
CA ASN A 740 -20.56 10.04 -27.54
C ASN A 740 -19.44 9.06 -27.91
N ILE A 741 -19.33 8.76 -29.21
CA ILE A 741 -18.07 8.27 -29.82
C ILE A 741 -17.17 9.51 -30.04
N VAL A 742 -16.02 9.55 -29.35
CA VAL A 742 -15.07 10.66 -29.39
C VAL A 742 -14.13 10.55 -30.59
N GLU A 743 -13.69 9.33 -30.92
CA GLU A 743 -12.74 9.07 -32.01
C GLU A 743 -12.97 7.66 -32.59
N LEU A 744 -12.82 7.47 -33.91
CA LEU A 744 -12.93 6.15 -34.56
C LEU A 744 -11.77 5.89 -35.52
N ASN A 745 -10.81 5.06 -35.08
CA ASN A 745 -9.64 4.67 -35.85
C ASN A 745 -9.88 3.37 -36.61
N LYS A 746 -10.79 3.42 -37.59
CA LYS A 746 -11.22 2.26 -38.39
C LYS A 746 -10.10 1.46 -39.06
N TYR A 747 -8.91 2.04 -39.27
CA TYR A 747 -7.74 1.36 -39.84
C TYR A 747 -6.83 0.72 -38.78
N ASP A 748 -6.75 1.27 -37.56
CA ASP A 748 -6.00 0.69 -36.44
C ASP A 748 -6.82 -0.35 -35.65
N LEU A 749 -8.12 -0.39 -35.93
CA LEU A 749 -9.12 -1.19 -35.22
C LEU A 749 -9.18 -0.82 -33.73
N ASP A 750 -9.39 0.48 -33.47
CA ASP A 750 -9.72 1.06 -32.17
C ASP A 750 -10.72 2.23 -32.27
N CYS A 751 -11.35 2.59 -31.16
CA CYS A 751 -12.15 3.80 -30.99
C CYS A 751 -11.98 4.38 -29.58
N VAL A 752 -12.31 5.65 -29.38
CA VAL A 752 -12.46 6.29 -28.07
C VAL A 752 -13.93 6.63 -27.87
N VAL A 753 -14.50 6.20 -26.76
CA VAL A 753 -15.92 6.42 -26.43
C VAL A 753 -16.09 6.90 -24.99
N GLN A 754 -17.18 7.63 -24.75
CA GLN A 754 -17.60 8.03 -23.41
C GLN A 754 -18.42 6.91 -22.71
N PRO A 755 -18.46 6.85 -21.37
CA PRO A 755 -19.02 5.73 -20.58
C PRO A 755 -20.53 5.46 -20.75
N GLY A 756 -21.34 6.44 -21.12
CA GLY A 756 -22.79 6.33 -21.29
C GLY A 756 -23.26 5.76 -22.62
N ILE A 757 -22.36 5.41 -23.56
CA ILE A 757 -22.77 4.78 -24.82
C ILE A 757 -23.18 3.32 -24.57
N GLY A 758 -24.30 2.88 -25.14
CA GLY A 758 -24.70 1.47 -25.14
C GLY A 758 -23.82 0.66 -26.11
N TRP A 759 -23.50 -0.58 -25.73
CA TRP A 759 -22.66 -1.44 -26.59
C TRP A 759 -23.35 -1.81 -27.91
N MET A 760 -24.68 -1.84 -27.91
CA MET A 760 -25.50 -2.10 -29.10
C MET A 760 -25.46 -0.92 -30.08
N ASP A 761 -25.61 0.30 -29.56
CA ASP A 761 -25.61 1.55 -30.36
C ASP A 761 -24.23 1.78 -30.98
N LEU A 762 -23.17 1.56 -30.20
CA LEU A 762 -21.79 1.52 -30.69
C LEU A 762 -21.62 0.49 -31.83
N ASN A 763 -22.24 -0.68 -31.72
CA ASN A 763 -22.18 -1.71 -32.76
C ASN A 763 -23.01 -1.41 -34.01
N GLU A 764 -24.08 -0.60 -33.91
CA GLU A 764 -24.83 -0.12 -35.07
C GLU A 764 -24.01 0.86 -35.90
N GLU A 765 -23.38 1.85 -35.26
CA GLU A 765 -22.45 2.79 -35.92
C GLU A 765 -21.23 2.08 -36.53
N LEU A 766 -20.61 1.15 -35.81
CA LEU A 766 -19.45 0.38 -36.30
C LEU A 766 -19.78 -0.52 -37.50
N ALA A 767 -21.02 -1.01 -37.61
CA ALA A 767 -21.43 -1.89 -38.70
C ALA A 767 -21.35 -1.19 -40.07
N ALA A 768 -21.54 0.14 -40.12
CA ALA A 768 -21.36 0.95 -41.34
C ALA A 768 -19.91 0.96 -41.87
N HIS A 769 -18.96 0.49 -41.07
CA HIS A 769 -17.55 0.36 -41.43
C HIS A 769 -17.07 -1.10 -41.52
N GLY A 770 -17.97 -2.08 -41.39
CA GLY A 770 -17.62 -3.50 -41.35
C GLY A 770 -16.89 -3.91 -40.07
N LEU A 771 -16.99 -3.12 -39.00
CA LEU A 771 -16.37 -3.36 -37.71
C LEU A 771 -17.43 -3.71 -36.66
N PHE A 772 -16.97 -4.24 -35.53
CA PHE A 772 -17.79 -4.39 -34.32
C PHE A 772 -16.90 -4.43 -33.06
N PHE A 773 -17.52 -4.16 -31.92
CA PHE A 773 -17.03 -4.35 -30.57
C PHE A 773 -17.59 -5.69 -30.04
N PRO A 774 -16.76 -6.73 -29.80
CA PRO A 774 -17.27 -8.08 -29.53
C PRO A 774 -17.98 -8.33 -28.19
N PRO A 775 -17.63 -7.72 -27.04
CA PRO A 775 -18.33 -7.96 -25.78
C PRO A 775 -19.83 -7.62 -25.86
N ASP A 776 -20.66 -8.63 -25.62
CA ASP A 776 -22.12 -8.64 -25.84
C ASP A 776 -22.92 -9.05 -24.58
N PRO A 777 -22.80 -8.31 -23.45
CA PRO A 777 -23.59 -8.57 -22.25
C PRO A 777 -25.08 -8.22 -22.47
N GLY A 778 -25.88 -8.39 -21.41
CA GLY A 778 -27.33 -8.09 -21.43
C GLY A 778 -27.69 -6.72 -22.06
N PRO A 779 -28.78 -6.63 -22.85
CA PRO A 779 -29.24 -5.37 -23.43
C PRO A 779 -29.42 -4.25 -22.39
N GLY A 780 -29.09 -3.02 -22.77
CA GLY A 780 -29.08 -1.85 -21.87
C GLY A 780 -27.75 -1.63 -21.13
N ALA A 781 -26.81 -2.58 -21.18
CA ALA A 781 -25.47 -2.34 -20.68
C ALA A 781 -24.73 -1.25 -21.49
N MET A 782 -24.12 -0.32 -20.77
CA MET A 782 -23.31 0.79 -21.30
C MET A 782 -21.83 0.60 -20.94
N ILE A 783 -20.94 1.17 -21.75
CA ILE A 783 -19.49 0.92 -21.68
C ILE A 783 -18.89 1.20 -20.29
N GLY A 784 -19.33 2.26 -19.59
CA GLY A 784 -18.86 2.58 -18.23
C GLY A 784 -19.19 1.47 -17.22
N GLY A 785 -20.42 0.95 -17.26
CA GLY A 785 -20.83 -0.21 -16.46
C GLY A 785 -20.05 -1.49 -16.82
N MET A 786 -19.82 -1.73 -18.11
CA MET A 786 -19.07 -2.89 -18.60
C MET A 786 -17.59 -2.85 -18.16
N VAL A 787 -16.94 -1.68 -18.23
CA VAL A 787 -15.60 -1.48 -17.65
C VAL A 787 -15.66 -1.70 -16.12
N GLY A 788 -16.69 -1.18 -15.46
CA GLY A 788 -16.90 -1.33 -14.02
C GLY A 788 -16.91 -2.78 -13.57
N THR A 789 -17.76 -3.65 -14.14
CA THR A 789 -17.86 -5.06 -13.75
C THR A 789 -16.83 -5.98 -14.42
N GLY A 790 -16.24 -5.57 -15.53
CA GLY A 790 -15.29 -6.41 -16.30
C GLY A 790 -15.97 -7.54 -17.10
N CYS A 791 -17.28 -7.41 -17.35
CA CYS A 791 -18.21 -8.44 -17.84
C CYS A 791 -17.77 -9.20 -19.10
N SER A 792 -18.44 -10.33 -19.35
CA SER A 792 -18.30 -11.12 -20.57
C SER A 792 -19.53 -10.96 -21.49
N GLY A 793 -20.18 -12.05 -21.90
CA GLY A 793 -21.21 -12.10 -22.95
C GLY A 793 -21.10 -13.38 -23.79
N THR A 794 -22.05 -13.63 -24.70
CA THR A 794 -22.08 -14.89 -25.47
C THR A 794 -20.89 -15.06 -26.41
N ASN A 795 -20.30 -13.96 -26.89
CA ASN A 795 -19.10 -13.95 -27.72
C ASN A 795 -17.80 -14.25 -26.94
N ALA A 796 -17.83 -14.30 -25.61
CA ALA A 796 -16.61 -14.39 -24.78
C ALA A 796 -15.77 -15.64 -25.07
N ALA A 797 -16.41 -16.75 -25.45
CA ALA A 797 -15.76 -18.00 -25.84
C ALA A 797 -14.76 -17.84 -27.01
N ALA A 798 -15.02 -16.91 -27.94
CA ALA A 798 -14.13 -16.63 -29.07
C ALA A 798 -13.28 -15.35 -28.90
N TYR A 799 -13.76 -14.38 -28.13
CA TYR A 799 -13.20 -13.02 -28.10
C TYR A 799 -12.63 -12.57 -26.74
N GLY A 800 -12.91 -13.27 -25.63
CA GLY A 800 -12.53 -12.83 -24.28
C GLY A 800 -13.48 -11.80 -23.66
N THR A 801 -13.19 -11.33 -22.45
CA THR A 801 -14.09 -10.44 -21.66
C THR A 801 -13.67 -8.97 -21.76
N MET A 802 -14.41 -8.03 -21.15
CA MET A 802 -14.15 -6.59 -21.25
C MET A 802 -12.68 -6.20 -20.97
N LYS A 803 -12.02 -6.87 -20.02
CA LYS A 803 -10.60 -6.71 -19.65
C LYS A 803 -9.60 -6.92 -20.81
N ASP A 804 -10.02 -7.62 -21.85
CA ASP A 804 -9.23 -7.92 -23.03
C ASP A 804 -9.51 -6.93 -24.17
N TRP A 805 -10.64 -6.21 -24.13
CA TRP A 805 -11.08 -5.26 -25.16
C TRP A 805 -10.76 -3.80 -24.87
N VAL A 806 -10.52 -3.42 -23.61
CA VAL A 806 -10.03 -2.08 -23.25
C VAL A 806 -8.54 -1.92 -23.59
N LEU A 807 -8.19 -0.84 -24.31
CA LEU A 807 -6.81 -0.40 -24.55
C LEU A 807 -6.34 0.62 -23.50
N SER A 808 -7.18 1.59 -23.14
CA SER A 808 -6.86 2.58 -22.12
C SER A 808 -8.14 3.20 -21.56
N LEU A 809 -8.07 3.74 -20.35
CA LEU A 809 -9.15 4.50 -19.73
C LEU A 809 -8.65 5.91 -19.39
N THR A 810 -9.52 6.90 -19.52
CA THR A 810 -9.40 8.19 -18.83
C THR A 810 -10.26 8.10 -17.57
N VAL A 811 -9.67 8.37 -16.40
CA VAL A 811 -10.26 8.09 -15.08
C VAL A 811 -10.11 9.29 -14.17
N VAL A 812 -11.18 9.64 -13.45
CA VAL A 812 -11.17 10.63 -12.37
C VAL A 812 -11.05 9.91 -11.03
N LEU A 813 -10.05 10.25 -10.22
CA LEU A 813 -9.80 9.67 -8.90
C LEU A 813 -10.65 10.32 -7.81
N ALA A 814 -10.56 9.81 -6.57
CA ALA A 814 -11.36 10.31 -5.44
C ALA A 814 -11.15 11.80 -5.15
N ASP A 815 -9.92 12.30 -5.27
CA ASP A 815 -9.56 13.72 -5.11
C ASP A 815 -9.94 14.60 -6.32
N GLY A 816 -10.46 13.97 -7.38
CA GLY A 816 -10.78 14.60 -8.66
C GLY A 816 -9.60 14.70 -9.63
N ALA A 817 -8.44 14.09 -9.36
CA ALA A 817 -7.33 14.04 -10.32
C ALA A 817 -7.73 13.23 -11.58
N ILE A 818 -7.49 13.80 -12.76
CA ILE A 818 -7.71 13.12 -14.05
C ILE A 818 -6.41 12.38 -14.42
N ILE A 819 -6.50 11.06 -14.60
CA ILE A 819 -5.40 10.21 -15.07
C ILE A 819 -5.79 9.51 -16.38
N LYS A 820 -4.78 9.11 -17.16
CA LYS A 820 -4.95 8.20 -18.31
C LYS A 820 -4.11 6.96 -18.11
N THR A 821 -4.71 5.77 -18.22
CA THR A 821 -4.04 4.53 -17.77
C THR A 821 -2.84 4.14 -18.62
N ARG A 822 -2.85 4.46 -19.92
CA ARG A 822 -1.71 4.36 -20.85
C ARG A 822 -1.96 5.15 -22.14
N GLN A 823 -1.10 4.95 -23.15
CA GLN A 823 -1.27 5.51 -24.49
C GLN A 823 -2.01 4.51 -25.42
N ARG A 824 -2.56 5.00 -26.54
CA ARG A 824 -3.39 4.21 -27.50
C ARG A 824 -2.72 2.95 -28.06
N ALA A 825 -1.39 2.86 -28.02
CA ALA A 825 -0.63 1.73 -28.57
C ALA A 825 -1.16 0.35 -28.10
N ARG A 826 -1.43 -0.54 -29.05
CA ARG A 826 -1.95 -1.91 -28.82
C ARG A 826 -1.02 -2.80 -27.97
N LYS A 827 0.26 -2.42 -27.81
CA LYS A 827 1.23 -3.03 -26.91
C LYS A 827 1.98 -1.93 -26.16
N SER A 828 2.18 -2.12 -24.86
CA SER A 828 3.03 -1.28 -24.01
C SER A 828 3.67 -2.14 -22.92
N SER A 829 4.85 -1.73 -22.46
CA SER A 829 5.51 -2.26 -21.26
C SER A 829 6.05 -1.11 -20.39
N ALA A 830 5.51 0.10 -20.57
CA ALA A 830 5.91 1.31 -19.86
C ALA A 830 5.10 1.44 -18.56
N GLY A 831 5.68 0.99 -17.44
CA GLY A 831 5.06 1.04 -16.11
C GLY A 831 4.08 -0.11 -15.83
N TYR A 832 3.29 0.05 -14.77
CA TYR A 832 2.26 -0.90 -14.36
C TYR A 832 1.00 -0.78 -15.24
N ASP A 833 0.29 -1.89 -15.51
CA ASP A 833 -0.94 -1.85 -16.31
C ASP A 833 -2.16 -1.42 -15.46
N LEU A 834 -2.20 -0.12 -15.15
CA LEU A 834 -3.33 0.52 -14.46
C LEU A 834 -4.68 0.28 -15.17
N THR A 835 -4.68 -0.01 -16.47
CA THR A 835 -5.91 -0.32 -17.23
C THR A 835 -6.61 -1.55 -16.63
N ARG A 836 -5.85 -2.59 -16.31
CA ARG A 836 -6.35 -3.81 -15.65
C ARG A 836 -6.58 -3.66 -14.15
N THR A 837 -6.16 -2.54 -13.55
CA THR A 837 -6.54 -2.17 -12.18
C THR A 837 -7.94 -1.55 -12.12
N PHE A 838 -8.35 -0.78 -13.12
CA PHE A 838 -9.66 -0.13 -13.14
C PHE A 838 -10.78 -0.97 -13.80
N VAL A 839 -10.47 -1.83 -14.78
CA VAL A 839 -11.47 -2.78 -15.30
C VAL A 839 -11.80 -3.82 -14.23
N GLY A 840 -13.08 -4.01 -13.90
CA GLY A 840 -13.51 -4.88 -12.80
C GLY A 840 -13.44 -4.23 -11.41
N SER A 841 -13.11 -2.94 -11.31
CA SER A 841 -13.03 -2.22 -10.02
C SER A 841 -14.39 -1.76 -9.48
N GLU A 842 -15.48 -1.91 -10.24
CA GLU A 842 -16.85 -1.49 -9.90
C GLU A 842 -16.97 -0.02 -9.47
N GLY A 843 -16.09 0.85 -9.98
CA GLY A 843 -16.04 2.27 -9.61
C GLY A 843 -15.53 2.53 -8.19
N THR A 844 -14.98 1.52 -7.49
CA THR A 844 -14.42 1.66 -6.14
C THR A 844 -13.07 2.39 -6.13
N LEU A 845 -12.32 2.35 -7.24
CA LEU A 845 -10.98 2.98 -7.33
C LEU A 845 -10.98 4.30 -8.12
N GLY A 846 -11.96 4.54 -8.98
CA GLY A 846 -12.01 5.71 -9.85
C GLY A 846 -13.21 5.70 -10.80
N LEU A 847 -13.54 6.86 -11.35
CA LEU A 847 -14.65 7.07 -12.28
C LEU A 847 -14.16 7.13 -13.72
N VAL A 848 -14.56 6.16 -14.54
CA VAL A 848 -14.19 6.08 -15.95
C VAL A 848 -14.99 7.12 -16.75
N THR A 849 -14.27 7.99 -17.46
CA THR A 849 -14.84 9.12 -18.23
C THR A 849 -14.59 9.02 -19.74
N GLU A 850 -13.59 8.23 -20.14
CA GLU A 850 -13.41 7.75 -21.52
C GLU A 850 -12.86 6.32 -21.50
N ALA A 851 -13.19 5.54 -22.52
CA ALA A 851 -12.54 4.26 -22.81
C ALA A 851 -12.04 4.23 -24.25
N THR A 852 -10.73 3.98 -24.43
CA THR A 852 -10.18 3.54 -25.71
C THR A 852 -10.39 2.04 -25.82
N LEU A 853 -11.18 1.59 -26.78
CA LEU A 853 -11.58 0.20 -27.00
C LEU A 853 -10.93 -0.35 -28.28
N LYS A 854 -10.53 -1.62 -28.27
CA LYS A 854 -10.22 -2.36 -29.51
C LYS A 854 -11.51 -2.63 -30.29
N LEU A 855 -11.36 -2.77 -31.60
CA LEU A 855 -12.39 -3.25 -32.52
C LEU A 855 -11.97 -4.54 -33.21
N ALA A 856 -12.96 -5.29 -33.69
CA ALA A 856 -12.81 -6.45 -34.56
C ALA A 856 -13.46 -6.18 -35.92
N VAL A 857 -13.03 -6.91 -36.96
CA VAL A 857 -13.72 -6.91 -38.26
C VAL A 857 -14.92 -7.86 -38.14
N LYS A 858 -16.10 -7.42 -38.58
CA LYS A 858 -17.32 -8.22 -38.57
C LYS A 858 -17.15 -9.45 -39.48
N PRO A 859 -17.35 -10.69 -38.99
CA PRO A 859 -17.24 -11.88 -39.84
C PRO A 859 -18.20 -11.83 -41.04
N PRO A 860 -17.77 -12.24 -42.24
CA PRO A 860 -18.63 -12.25 -43.42
C PRO A 860 -19.71 -13.33 -43.36
N CYS A 861 -19.43 -14.47 -42.74
CA CYS A 861 -20.33 -15.61 -42.60
C CYS A 861 -20.54 -15.94 -41.11
N GLU A 862 -21.80 -16.05 -40.68
CA GLU A 862 -22.20 -16.51 -39.35
C GLU A 862 -23.40 -17.47 -39.46
N ALA A 863 -23.38 -18.57 -38.70
CA ALA A 863 -24.50 -19.52 -38.61
C ALA A 863 -24.76 -19.96 -37.16
N VAL A 864 -25.94 -20.52 -36.91
CA VAL A 864 -26.36 -21.05 -35.61
C VAL A 864 -26.75 -22.52 -35.75
N ALA A 865 -26.43 -23.33 -34.73
CA ALA A 865 -26.99 -24.67 -34.57
C ALA A 865 -27.59 -24.86 -33.18
N VAL A 866 -28.65 -25.67 -33.08
CA VAL A 866 -29.31 -26.01 -31.82
C VAL A 866 -29.38 -27.53 -31.67
N CYS A 867 -29.02 -28.02 -30.49
CA CYS A 867 -28.74 -29.44 -30.24
C CYS A 867 -29.34 -29.88 -28.90
N THR A 868 -30.24 -30.87 -28.91
CA THR A 868 -30.97 -31.34 -27.70
C THR A 868 -30.33 -32.61 -27.13
N PHE A 869 -30.37 -32.80 -25.82
CA PHE A 869 -29.68 -33.89 -25.10
C PHE A 869 -30.59 -34.60 -24.09
N PRO A 870 -30.31 -35.88 -23.75
CA PRO A 870 -31.08 -36.60 -22.73
C PRO A 870 -30.85 -36.08 -21.30
N THR A 871 -29.66 -35.54 -21.02
CA THR A 871 -29.32 -34.95 -19.72
C THR A 871 -28.46 -33.69 -19.89
N LEU A 872 -28.51 -32.83 -18.88
CA LEU A 872 -27.70 -31.62 -18.81
C LEU A 872 -26.18 -31.94 -18.70
N ARG A 873 -25.83 -33.14 -18.21
CA ARG A 873 -24.44 -33.62 -18.14
C ARG A 873 -23.91 -34.11 -19.48
N ASP A 874 -24.74 -34.77 -20.30
CA ASP A 874 -24.38 -35.12 -21.68
C ASP A 874 -24.08 -33.83 -22.48
N ALA A 875 -24.92 -32.80 -22.35
CA ALA A 875 -24.73 -31.49 -22.96
C ALA A 875 -23.42 -30.81 -22.51
N ALA A 876 -23.18 -30.64 -21.20
CA ALA A 876 -21.97 -30.03 -20.69
C ALA A 876 -20.69 -30.82 -21.05
N SER A 877 -20.79 -32.15 -21.20
CA SER A 877 -19.67 -32.99 -21.66
C SER A 877 -19.33 -32.75 -23.13
N ALA A 878 -20.34 -32.55 -23.98
CA ALA A 878 -20.16 -32.18 -25.38
C ALA A 878 -19.43 -30.83 -25.53
N VAL A 879 -19.81 -29.81 -24.75
CA VAL A 879 -19.16 -28.49 -24.76
C VAL A 879 -17.67 -28.62 -24.40
N ARG A 880 -17.37 -29.31 -23.29
CA ARG A 880 -15.99 -29.58 -22.86
C ARG A 880 -15.18 -30.26 -23.98
N GLU A 881 -15.75 -31.23 -24.69
CA GLU A 881 -15.06 -31.97 -25.76
C GLU A 881 -14.85 -31.13 -27.03
N VAL A 882 -15.83 -30.33 -27.46
CA VAL A 882 -15.69 -29.36 -28.57
C VAL A 882 -14.49 -28.43 -28.31
N LEU A 883 -14.44 -27.85 -27.11
CA LEU A 883 -13.39 -26.91 -26.72
C LEU A 883 -12.03 -27.59 -26.53
N SER A 884 -11.97 -28.78 -25.90
CA SER A 884 -10.71 -29.51 -25.73
C SER A 884 -10.10 -30.02 -27.03
N ASN A 885 -10.94 -30.22 -28.06
CA ASN A 885 -10.49 -30.56 -29.42
C ASN A 885 -10.05 -29.32 -30.23
N GLY A 886 -10.03 -28.13 -29.62
CA GLY A 886 -9.56 -26.89 -30.26
C GLY A 886 -10.53 -26.30 -31.28
N ILE A 887 -11.80 -26.72 -31.29
CA ILE A 887 -12.82 -26.20 -32.21
C ILE A 887 -13.32 -24.87 -31.67
N GLN A 888 -12.87 -23.78 -32.29
CA GLN A 888 -13.31 -22.44 -31.92
C GLN A 888 -14.76 -22.20 -32.40
N VAL A 889 -15.65 -21.94 -31.45
CA VAL A 889 -17.04 -21.53 -31.68
C VAL A 889 -17.21 -20.08 -31.25
N ALA A 890 -18.03 -19.31 -31.96
CA ALA A 890 -18.25 -17.89 -31.68
C ALA A 890 -19.02 -17.67 -30.37
N ALA A 891 -19.96 -18.59 -30.08
CA ALA A 891 -20.68 -18.69 -28.81
C ALA A 891 -21.11 -20.14 -28.59
N VAL A 892 -21.30 -20.56 -27.32
CA VAL A 892 -21.94 -21.82 -26.98
C VAL A 892 -22.69 -21.68 -25.66
N GLU A 893 -24.02 -21.81 -25.75
CA GLU A 893 -24.94 -21.54 -24.66
C GLU A 893 -25.68 -22.81 -24.25
N ILE A 894 -25.85 -23.05 -22.95
CA ILE A 894 -26.68 -24.12 -22.41
C ILE A 894 -28.01 -23.54 -21.88
N LEU A 895 -29.10 -24.27 -22.07
CA LEU A 895 -30.39 -24.07 -21.42
C LEU A 895 -30.88 -25.43 -20.89
N ASP A 896 -31.36 -25.50 -19.66
CA ASP A 896 -31.98 -26.72 -19.11
C ASP A 896 -33.46 -26.87 -19.52
N GLU A 897 -34.06 -28.03 -19.26
CA GLU A 897 -35.45 -28.30 -19.63
C GLU A 897 -36.45 -27.38 -18.93
N VAL A 898 -36.13 -26.88 -17.72
CA VAL A 898 -36.94 -25.84 -17.05
C VAL A 898 -36.86 -24.52 -17.80
N GLN A 899 -35.68 -24.10 -18.26
CA GLN A 899 -35.53 -22.90 -19.08
C GLN A 899 -36.28 -23.02 -20.42
N MET A 900 -36.16 -24.16 -21.10
CA MET A 900 -36.86 -24.43 -22.37
C MET A 900 -38.38 -24.47 -22.17
N LYS A 901 -38.86 -25.02 -21.04
CA LYS A 901 -40.27 -25.00 -20.65
C LYS A 901 -40.77 -23.58 -20.36
N SER A 902 -40.02 -22.76 -19.63
CA SER A 902 -40.40 -21.37 -19.37
C SER A 902 -40.45 -20.54 -20.67
N ILE A 903 -39.58 -20.82 -21.64
CA ILE A 903 -39.64 -20.21 -22.98
C ILE A 903 -40.94 -20.62 -23.71
N ASN A 904 -41.33 -21.90 -23.66
CA ASN A 904 -42.61 -22.38 -24.19
C ASN A 904 -43.82 -21.73 -23.50
N ASP A 905 -43.83 -21.66 -22.16
CA ASP A 905 -44.95 -21.15 -21.36
C ASP A 905 -45.11 -19.62 -21.49
N SER A 906 -44.01 -18.88 -21.65
CA SER A 906 -44.03 -17.41 -21.80
C SER A 906 -44.59 -16.92 -23.14
N ALA A 907 -44.64 -17.77 -24.16
CA ALA A 907 -44.98 -17.44 -25.54
C ALA A 907 -44.16 -16.31 -26.19
N LEU A 908 -42.96 -15.98 -25.65
CA LEU A 908 -42.08 -14.94 -26.19
C LEU A 908 -41.31 -15.34 -27.47
N THR A 909 -41.41 -16.60 -27.90
CA THR A 909 -40.79 -17.09 -29.15
C THR A 909 -41.83 -17.79 -30.04
N ARG A 910 -41.63 -17.74 -31.37
CA ARG A 910 -42.56 -18.32 -32.35
C ARG A 910 -42.48 -19.85 -32.42
N LEU A 911 -41.28 -20.43 -32.23
CA LEU A 911 -41.10 -21.87 -32.14
C LEU A 911 -41.58 -22.40 -30.79
N LYS A 912 -42.27 -23.54 -30.81
CA LYS A 912 -42.42 -24.38 -29.62
C LYS A 912 -41.29 -25.40 -29.57
N TRP A 913 -40.53 -25.38 -28.49
CA TRP A 913 -39.34 -26.19 -28.29
C TRP A 913 -39.64 -27.51 -27.60
N LYS A 914 -38.68 -28.45 -27.69
CA LYS A 914 -38.61 -29.59 -26.78
C LYS A 914 -38.22 -29.11 -25.39
N GLU A 915 -38.85 -29.71 -24.38
CA GLU A 915 -38.51 -29.50 -22.96
C GLU A 915 -37.42 -30.53 -22.60
N GLU A 916 -36.26 -30.39 -23.23
CA GLU A 916 -35.03 -31.21 -23.10
C GLU A 916 -33.83 -30.25 -22.91
N PRO A 917 -32.77 -30.63 -22.14
CA PRO A 917 -31.51 -29.88 -22.10
C PRO A 917 -30.96 -29.57 -23.51
N THR A 918 -30.64 -28.31 -23.77
CA THR A 918 -30.38 -27.81 -25.13
C THR A 918 -29.12 -26.95 -25.17
N LEU A 919 -28.25 -27.19 -26.16
CA LEU A 919 -27.13 -26.32 -26.53
C LEU A 919 -27.46 -25.48 -27.75
N PHE A 920 -27.05 -24.21 -27.73
CA PHE A 920 -27.11 -23.27 -28.86
C PHE A 920 -25.67 -22.87 -29.22
N PHE A 921 -25.21 -23.25 -30.40
CA PHE A 921 -23.88 -22.90 -30.92
C PHE A 921 -23.99 -21.77 -31.94
N LYS A 922 -23.00 -20.88 -31.94
CA LYS A 922 -22.79 -19.87 -32.99
C LYS A 922 -21.43 -20.11 -33.64
N PHE A 923 -21.39 -20.02 -34.98
CA PHE A 923 -20.21 -20.27 -35.79
C PHE A 923 -19.92 -19.07 -36.67
N THR A 924 -18.65 -18.68 -36.81
CA THR A 924 -18.21 -17.56 -37.67
C THR A 924 -17.00 -17.99 -38.51
N GLY A 925 -16.93 -17.56 -39.76
CA GLY A 925 -15.84 -17.91 -40.67
C GLY A 925 -15.60 -16.89 -41.78
N SER A 926 -14.56 -17.13 -42.58
CA SER A 926 -14.25 -16.35 -43.80
C SER A 926 -15.24 -16.60 -44.95
N ASP A 927 -15.92 -17.74 -44.91
CA ASP A 927 -16.76 -18.30 -45.95
C ASP A 927 -17.70 -19.35 -45.37
N ASP A 928 -18.76 -19.69 -46.11
CA ASP A 928 -19.79 -20.64 -45.66
C ASP A 928 -19.25 -22.06 -45.50
N PHE A 929 -18.21 -22.44 -46.27
CA PHE A 929 -17.61 -23.78 -46.18
C PHE A 929 -16.88 -23.98 -44.84
N MET A 930 -16.15 -22.98 -44.36
CA MET A 930 -15.53 -22.99 -43.02
C MET A 930 -16.59 -23.11 -41.92
N VAL A 931 -17.68 -22.34 -42.02
CA VAL A 931 -18.80 -22.36 -41.07
C VAL A 931 -19.50 -23.72 -41.06
N GLU A 932 -19.83 -24.27 -42.24
CA GLU A 932 -20.37 -25.63 -42.38
C GLU A 932 -19.42 -26.70 -41.84
N HIS A 933 -18.10 -26.54 -42.01
CA HIS A 933 -17.11 -27.52 -41.53
C HIS A 933 -17.08 -27.59 -40.00
N LEU A 934 -17.00 -26.43 -39.33
CA LEU A 934 -17.06 -26.33 -37.87
C LEU A 934 -18.37 -26.91 -37.32
N ALA A 935 -19.50 -26.58 -37.96
CA ALA A 935 -20.81 -27.13 -37.61
C ALA A 935 -20.85 -28.66 -37.72
N LYS A 936 -20.33 -29.23 -38.81
CA LYS A 936 -20.23 -30.69 -39.01
C LYS A 936 -19.30 -31.37 -38.00
N GLN A 937 -18.20 -30.72 -37.58
CA GLN A 937 -17.34 -31.23 -36.52
C GLN A 937 -18.07 -31.26 -35.17
N VAL A 938 -18.72 -30.15 -34.78
CA VAL A 938 -19.52 -30.09 -33.54
C VAL A 938 -20.66 -31.11 -33.56
N GLY A 939 -21.40 -31.23 -34.65
CA GLY A 939 -22.51 -32.19 -34.77
C GLY A 939 -22.09 -33.66 -34.64
N ASN A 940 -20.83 -34.00 -34.94
CA ASN A 940 -20.28 -35.32 -34.66
C ASN A 940 -20.01 -35.51 -33.15
N ILE A 941 -19.42 -34.50 -32.48
CA ILE A 941 -19.10 -34.55 -31.05
C ILE A 941 -20.36 -34.55 -30.19
N THR A 942 -21.37 -33.74 -30.52
CA THR A 942 -22.65 -33.75 -29.79
C THR A 942 -23.36 -35.09 -29.94
N LYS A 943 -23.27 -35.73 -31.11
CA LYS A 943 -23.81 -37.07 -31.37
C LYS A 943 -23.07 -38.18 -30.62
N GLN A 944 -21.75 -38.07 -30.48
CA GLN A 944 -20.95 -38.95 -29.60
C GLN A 944 -21.36 -38.77 -28.14
N ASN A 945 -21.62 -37.53 -27.72
CA ASN A 945 -22.24 -37.14 -26.44
C ASN A 945 -23.78 -37.24 -26.47
N ARG A 946 -24.34 -38.21 -27.21
CA ARG A 946 -25.75 -38.67 -27.12
C ARG A 946 -26.85 -37.67 -27.52
N SER A 947 -26.56 -36.60 -28.25
CA SER A 947 -27.59 -35.62 -28.67
C SER A 947 -28.77 -36.28 -29.41
N THR A 948 -30.01 -35.94 -29.00
CA THR A 948 -31.26 -36.48 -29.55
C THR A 948 -31.70 -35.80 -30.86
N ALA A 949 -31.26 -34.56 -31.11
CA ALA A 949 -31.43 -33.84 -32.37
C ALA A 949 -30.31 -32.80 -32.56
N TYR A 950 -30.06 -32.43 -33.81
CA TYR A 950 -29.15 -31.35 -34.21
C TYR A 950 -29.78 -30.61 -35.40
N THR A 951 -30.02 -29.31 -35.24
CA THR A 951 -30.62 -28.42 -36.25
C THR A 951 -29.63 -27.33 -36.58
N PHE A 952 -29.36 -27.09 -37.86
CA PHE A 952 -28.44 -26.05 -38.34
C PHE A 952 -29.24 -25.04 -39.18
N ALA A 953 -29.08 -23.75 -38.92
CA ALA A 953 -29.80 -22.70 -39.62
C ALA A 953 -29.47 -22.69 -41.13
N SER A 954 -30.51 -22.73 -41.95
CA SER A 954 -30.40 -22.69 -43.42
C SER A 954 -30.40 -21.27 -43.99
N ASP A 955 -30.93 -20.29 -43.25
CA ASP A 955 -30.87 -18.86 -43.60
C ASP A 955 -30.83 -17.92 -42.36
N GLU A 956 -30.69 -16.62 -42.61
CA GLU A 956 -30.64 -15.55 -41.59
C GLU A 956 -31.91 -15.49 -40.72
N THR A 957 -33.09 -15.78 -41.27
CA THR A 957 -34.36 -15.78 -40.53
C THR A 957 -34.39 -16.93 -39.54
N GLU A 958 -34.00 -18.13 -39.99
CA GLU A 958 -33.88 -19.31 -39.12
C GLU A 958 -32.77 -19.10 -38.07
N ARG A 959 -31.65 -18.45 -38.43
CA ARG A 959 -30.57 -18.09 -37.48
C ARG A 959 -31.09 -17.21 -36.34
N GLN A 960 -31.82 -16.14 -36.65
CA GLN A 960 -32.42 -15.23 -35.66
C GLN A 960 -33.51 -15.93 -34.83
N GLU A 961 -34.33 -16.77 -35.45
CA GLU A 961 -35.38 -17.52 -34.77
C GLU A 961 -34.82 -18.56 -33.80
N LEU A 962 -33.81 -19.33 -34.21
CA LEU A 962 -33.16 -20.31 -33.34
C LEU A 962 -32.47 -19.64 -32.15
N TRP A 963 -31.80 -18.49 -32.34
CA TRP A 963 -31.16 -17.74 -31.25
C TRP A 963 -32.17 -17.01 -30.33
N SER A 964 -33.42 -16.82 -30.78
CA SER A 964 -34.44 -16.08 -30.01
C SER A 964 -34.78 -16.71 -28.66
N ALA A 965 -34.68 -18.04 -28.52
CA ALA A 965 -34.88 -18.75 -27.26
C ALA A 965 -33.87 -18.31 -26.19
N ARG A 966 -32.58 -18.31 -26.54
CA ARG A 966 -31.50 -17.84 -25.66
C ARG A 966 -31.63 -16.35 -25.32
N LYS A 967 -32.02 -15.52 -26.29
CA LYS A 967 -32.18 -14.07 -26.09
C LYS A 967 -33.33 -13.74 -25.14
N ASN A 968 -34.38 -14.56 -25.09
CA ASN A 968 -35.55 -14.36 -24.22
C ASN A 968 -35.49 -15.12 -22.89
N ALA A 969 -34.38 -15.78 -22.54
CA ALA A 969 -34.32 -16.69 -21.38
C ALA A 969 -34.73 -16.05 -20.04
N LEU A 970 -34.14 -14.88 -19.71
CA LEU A 970 -34.46 -14.13 -18.48
C LEU A 970 -35.92 -13.64 -18.47
N TRP A 971 -36.36 -13.03 -19.57
CA TRP A 971 -37.75 -12.54 -19.73
C TRP A 971 -38.77 -13.68 -19.61
N SER A 972 -38.43 -14.87 -20.11
CA SER A 972 -39.28 -16.06 -19.99
C SER A 972 -39.41 -16.53 -18.54
N MET A 973 -38.34 -16.46 -17.74
CA MET A 973 -38.40 -16.77 -16.30
C MET A 973 -39.14 -15.69 -15.50
N LEU A 974 -38.97 -14.42 -15.86
CA LEU A 974 -39.74 -13.30 -15.27
C LEU A 974 -41.25 -13.43 -15.56
N ALA A 975 -41.64 -13.95 -16.72
CA ALA A 975 -43.03 -14.24 -17.08
C ALA A 975 -43.66 -15.38 -16.25
N MET A 976 -42.86 -16.19 -15.52
CA MET A 976 -43.37 -17.25 -14.64
C MET A 976 -43.77 -16.76 -13.24
N ARG A 977 -43.58 -15.47 -12.92
CA ARG A 977 -44.06 -14.83 -11.68
C ARG A 977 -45.59 -14.97 -11.56
N LYS A 978 -46.07 -15.36 -10.39
CA LYS A 978 -47.49 -15.55 -10.06
C LYS A 978 -48.03 -14.45 -9.15
N SER A 979 -47.14 -13.82 -8.37
CA SER A 979 -47.40 -12.62 -7.57
C SER A 979 -46.50 -11.47 -8.04
N PRO A 980 -46.93 -10.20 -7.94
CA PRO A 980 -46.03 -9.04 -8.03
C PRO A 980 -44.89 -9.08 -7.00
N THR A 981 -45.05 -9.83 -5.91
CA THR A 981 -44.03 -10.04 -4.86
C THR A 981 -43.04 -11.17 -5.16
N ASP A 982 -43.19 -11.90 -6.27
CA ASP A 982 -42.23 -12.93 -6.67
C ASP A 982 -40.98 -12.27 -7.27
N LYS A 983 -39.81 -12.64 -6.75
CA LYS A 983 -38.50 -12.15 -7.21
C LYS A 983 -37.78 -13.25 -8.00
N VAL A 984 -36.83 -12.83 -8.85
CA VAL A 984 -35.92 -13.74 -9.56
C VAL A 984 -34.49 -13.39 -9.16
N TRP A 985 -33.82 -14.32 -8.49
CA TRP A 985 -32.38 -14.21 -8.23
C TRP A 985 -31.66 -14.69 -9.48
N THR A 986 -30.93 -13.79 -10.13
CA THR A 986 -30.02 -14.11 -11.24
C THR A 986 -28.62 -14.17 -10.67
N THR A 987 -27.93 -15.31 -10.76
CA THR A 987 -26.55 -15.43 -10.23
C THR A 987 -25.75 -16.48 -10.96
N ASP A 988 -24.45 -16.20 -11.08
CA ASP A 988 -23.46 -16.94 -11.85
C ASP A 988 -22.36 -17.54 -10.98
N VAL A 989 -21.69 -18.56 -11.52
CA VAL A 989 -20.36 -19.01 -11.11
C VAL A 989 -19.58 -19.43 -12.35
N ALA A 990 -18.25 -19.51 -12.28
CA ALA A 990 -17.45 -20.13 -13.33
C ALA A 990 -16.49 -21.17 -12.73
N VAL A 991 -16.23 -22.25 -13.47
CA VAL A 991 -15.30 -23.32 -13.07
C VAL A 991 -14.40 -23.73 -14.24
N PRO A 992 -13.24 -24.36 -13.99
CA PRO A 992 -12.47 -24.98 -15.06
C PRO A 992 -13.34 -25.96 -15.88
N LEU A 993 -13.24 -25.92 -17.21
CA LEU A 993 -14.10 -26.70 -18.14
C LEU A 993 -14.19 -28.21 -17.83
N SER A 994 -13.16 -28.79 -17.19
CA SER A 994 -13.16 -30.18 -16.74
C SER A 994 -14.17 -30.48 -15.62
N ARG A 995 -14.62 -29.47 -14.88
CA ARG A 995 -15.57 -29.53 -13.76
C ARG A 995 -16.97 -29.01 -14.09
N LEU A 996 -17.14 -28.37 -15.25
CA LEU A 996 -18.41 -27.79 -15.70
C LEU A 996 -19.60 -28.77 -15.61
N PRO A 997 -19.50 -30.05 -16.02
CA PRO A 997 -20.63 -30.99 -15.89
C PRO A 997 -20.97 -31.34 -14.43
N ASP A 998 -19.99 -31.30 -13.51
CA ASP A 998 -20.18 -31.65 -12.10
C ASP A 998 -20.89 -30.53 -11.33
N ILE A 999 -20.51 -29.27 -11.56
CA ILE A 999 -21.09 -28.12 -10.85
C ILE A 999 -22.53 -27.85 -11.32
N ILE A 1000 -22.82 -28.06 -12.60
CA ILE A 1000 -24.16 -27.93 -13.18
C ILE A 1000 -25.09 -29.04 -12.66
N GLU A 1001 -24.62 -30.29 -12.61
CA GLU A 1001 -25.38 -31.41 -12.01
C GLU A 1001 -25.64 -31.17 -10.51
N PHE A 1002 -24.65 -30.64 -9.78
CA PHE A 1002 -24.79 -30.25 -8.38
C PHE A 1002 -25.84 -29.14 -8.18
N ALA A 1003 -25.72 -28.03 -8.92
CA ALA A 1003 -26.62 -26.89 -8.81
C ALA A 1003 -28.07 -27.29 -9.14
N LYS A 1004 -28.27 -28.04 -10.22
CA LYS A 1004 -29.59 -28.58 -10.61
C LYS A 1004 -30.21 -29.41 -9.50
N ALA A 1005 -29.46 -30.36 -8.96
CA ALA A 1005 -29.93 -31.24 -7.90
C ALA A 1005 -30.13 -30.52 -6.55
N ASP A 1006 -29.55 -29.33 -6.33
CA ASP A 1006 -29.78 -28.53 -5.12
C ASP A 1006 -31.01 -27.62 -5.27
N ILE A 1007 -31.22 -27.04 -6.46
CA ILE A 1007 -32.45 -26.35 -6.85
C ILE A 1007 -33.67 -27.25 -6.67
N GLU A 1008 -33.63 -28.47 -7.20
CA GLU A 1008 -34.75 -29.44 -7.08
C GLU A 1008 -35.08 -29.76 -5.62
N LYS A 1009 -34.05 -29.95 -4.77
CA LYS A 1009 -34.24 -30.20 -3.33
C LYS A 1009 -34.80 -28.99 -2.57
N SER A 1010 -34.57 -27.78 -3.06
CA SER A 1010 -35.09 -26.54 -2.45
C SER A 1010 -36.60 -26.37 -2.63
N GLY A 1011 -37.19 -27.01 -3.64
CA GLY A 1011 -38.60 -26.82 -4.01
C GLY A 1011 -38.93 -25.45 -4.61
N LEU A 1012 -37.92 -24.67 -4.99
CA LEU A 1012 -38.07 -23.43 -5.77
C LEU A 1012 -38.12 -23.74 -7.28
N LEU A 1013 -38.68 -22.82 -8.08
CA LEU A 1013 -38.58 -22.91 -9.53
C LEU A 1013 -37.26 -22.27 -9.97
N GLY A 1014 -36.24 -23.08 -10.21
CA GLY A 1014 -34.96 -22.63 -10.74
C GLY A 1014 -34.66 -23.24 -12.11
N SER A 1015 -34.12 -22.43 -13.02
CA SER A 1015 -33.58 -22.88 -14.30
C SER A 1015 -32.07 -22.68 -14.38
N ILE A 1016 -31.42 -23.34 -15.34
CA ILE A 1016 -30.01 -23.16 -15.68
C ILE A 1016 -29.89 -22.64 -17.11
N VAL A 1017 -29.08 -21.59 -17.27
CA VAL A 1017 -28.72 -20.98 -18.56
C VAL A 1017 -27.26 -20.53 -18.52
N GLY A 1018 -26.53 -20.43 -19.64
CA GLY A 1018 -25.24 -19.74 -19.61
C GLY A 1018 -24.30 -19.98 -20.79
N HIS A 1019 -23.34 -19.08 -20.94
CA HIS A 1019 -22.27 -19.08 -21.94
C HIS A 1019 -21.13 -20.03 -21.52
N VAL A 1020 -21.44 -21.32 -21.53
CA VAL A 1020 -20.58 -22.43 -21.10
C VAL A 1020 -19.26 -22.59 -21.87
N GLY A 1021 -18.99 -21.73 -22.86
CA GLY A 1021 -17.76 -21.71 -23.65
C GLY A 1021 -16.49 -21.35 -22.86
N ASP A 1022 -16.60 -20.58 -21.77
CA ASP A 1022 -15.48 -20.25 -20.88
C ASP A 1022 -15.57 -20.96 -19.50
N GLY A 1023 -16.63 -21.74 -19.28
CA GLY A 1023 -16.92 -22.43 -18.01
C GLY A 1023 -17.88 -21.69 -17.08
N ASN A 1024 -18.44 -20.55 -17.49
CA ASN A 1024 -19.50 -19.85 -16.79
C ASN A 1024 -20.89 -20.51 -16.97
N PHE A 1025 -21.70 -20.50 -15.91
CA PHE A 1025 -23.15 -20.72 -16.03
C PHE A 1025 -23.92 -19.93 -14.95
N HIS A 1026 -25.21 -19.79 -15.19
CA HIS A 1026 -26.15 -19.01 -14.39
C HIS A 1026 -27.27 -19.89 -13.86
N THR A 1027 -27.82 -19.47 -12.72
CA THR A 1027 -29.10 -19.95 -12.20
C THR A 1027 -30.08 -18.79 -12.13
N LEU A 1028 -31.32 -19.02 -12.57
CA LEU A 1028 -32.43 -18.08 -12.43
C LEU A 1028 -33.43 -18.67 -11.44
N LEU A 1029 -33.38 -18.23 -10.18
CA LEU A 1029 -34.22 -18.77 -9.11
C LEU A 1029 -35.46 -17.88 -8.92
N LEU A 1030 -36.65 -18.37 -9.26
CA LEU A 1030 -37.93 -17.72 -8.96
C LEU A 1030 -38.41 -18.12 -7.56
N PHE A 1031 -38.62 -17.13 -6.69
CA PHE A 1031 -39.10 -17.33 -5.32
C PHE A 1031 -40.05 -16.19 -4.88
N PRO A 1032 -41.12 -16.50 -4.12
CA PRO A 1032 -41.80 -15.51 -3.29
C PRO A 1032 -40.85 -14.97 -2.21
N GLU A 1033 -40.86 -13.67 -1.92
CA GLU A 1033 -39.86 -13.03 -1.04
C GLU A 1033 -39.80 -13.66 0.37
N GLU A 1034 -40.87 -14.24 0.92
CA GLU A 1034 -40.81 -14.93 2.22
C GLU A 1034 -39.92 -16.20 2.20
N LYS A 1035 -39.60 -16.72 1.01
CA LYS A 1035 -38.69 -17.85 0.78
C LYS A 1035 -37.27 -17.42 0.40
N ARG A 1036 -36.94 -16.13 0.46
CA ARG A 1036 -35.60 -15.59 0.12
C ARG A 1036 -34.45 -16.39 0.74
N HIS A 1037 -34.55 -16.70 2.03
CA HIS A 1037 -33.58 -17.49 2.78
C HIS A 1037 -33.29 -18.90 2.20
N ILE A 1038 -34.25 -19.49 1.47
CA ILE A 1038 -34.08 -20.77 0.78
C ILE A 1038 -33.26 -20.55 -0.50
N ALA A 1039 -33.57 -19.51 -1.27
CA ALA A 1039 -32.84 -19.14 -2.48
C ALA A 1039 -31.39 -18.78 -2.15
N GLU A 1040 -31.18 -17.90 -1.17
CA GLU A 1040 -29.86 -17.55 -0.61
C GLU A 1040 -29.08 -18.81 -0.23
N GLY A 1041 -29.71 -19.77 0.46
CA GLY A 1041 -29.10 -21.05 0.80
C GLY A 1041 -28.61 -21.86 -0.42
N VAL A 1042 -29.35 -21.87 -1.53
CA VAL A 1042 -28.92 -22.51 -2.80
C VAL A 1042 -27.73 -21.76 -3.39
N VAL A 1043 -27.78 -20.43 -3.44
CA VAL A 1043 -26.68 -19.59 -3.98
C VAL A 1043 -25.39 -19.78 -3.16
N HIS A 1044 -25.46 -19.75 -1.83
CA HIS A 1044 -24.31 -20.01 -0.96
C HIS A 1044 -23.70 -21.40 -1.23
N ARG A 1045 -24.51 -22.46 -1.34
CA ARG A 1045 -24.01 -23.81 -1.64
C ARG A 1045 -23.40 -23.92 -3.05
N MET A 1046 -23.96 -23.23 -4.05
CA MET A 1046 -23.42 -23.21 -5.41
C MET A 1046 -22.06 -22.50 -5.47
N VAL A 1047 -21.95 -21.30 -4.89
CA VAL A 1047 -20.69 -20.53 -4.86
C VAL A 1047 -19.61 -21.29 -4.07
N ASP A 1048 -19.95 -21.80 -2.89
CA ASP A 1048 -19.04 -22.64 -2.09
C ASP A 1048 -18.50 -23.83 -2.88
N LYS A 1049 -19.37 -24.47 -3.67
CA LYS A 1049 -18.99 -25.63 -4.48
C LYS A 1049 -18.17 -25.25 -5.70
N ALA A 1050 -18.42 -24.10 -6.33
CA ALA A 1050 -17.57 -23.58 -7.39
C ALA A 1050 -16.14 -23.32 -6.90
N ILE A 1051 -15.98 -22.68 -5.75
CA ILE A 1051 -14.66 -22.42 -5.13
C ILE A 1051 -13.96 -23.76 -4.77
N GLU A 1052 -14.67 -24.72 -4.19
CA GLU A 1052 -14.13 -26.09 -3.93
C GLU A 1052 -13.63 -26.77 -5.22
N MET A 1053 -14.27 -26.50 -6.36
CA MET A 1053 -13.86 -27.01 -7.67
C MET A 1053 -12.72 -26.23 -8.35
N LYS A 1054 -12.11 -25.25 -7.65
CA LYS A 1054 -11.15 -24.26 -8.19
C LYS A 1054 -11.73 -23.33 -9.26
N GLY A 1055 -13.03 -23.07 -9.15
CA GLY A 1055 -13.72 -21.98 -9.84
C GLY A 1055 -13.75 -20.70 -9.01
N THR A 1056 -14.69 -19.82 -9.36
CA THR A 1056 -14.86 -18.49 -8.79
C THR A 1056 -16.34 -18.19 -8.47
N ALA A 1057 -16.57 -17.31 -7.49
CA ALA A 1057 -17.89 -16.86 -7.04
C ALA A 1057 -18.67 -16.06 -8.10
N THR A 1058 -18.01 -15.53 -9.13
CA THR A 1058 -18.63 -14.86 -10.28
C THR A 1058 -17.76 -15.04 -11.54
N GLY A 1059 -18.38 -15.37 -12.66
CA GLY A 1059 -17.73 -15.34 -13.98
C GLY A 1059 -17.86 -14.00 -14.71
N GLU A 1060 -19.02 -13.32 -14.60
CA GLU A 1060 -19.25 -12.05 -15.32
C GLU A 1060 -19.98 -10.92 -14.56
N HIS A 1061 -20.79 -11.22 -13.54
CA HIS A 1061 -21.62 -10.20 -12.90
C HIS A 1061 -20.83 -9.25 -12.00
N GLY A 1062 -19.70 -9.70 -11.44
CA GLY A 1062 -18.94 -8.99 -10.44
C GLY A 1062 -19.34 -9.35 -9.01
N VAL A 1063 -18.85 -8.56 -8.06
CA VAL A 1063 -18.81 -8.87 -6.63
C VAL A 1063 -19.80 -8.02 -5.83
N GLY A 1064 -19.88 -6.71 -6.12
CA GLY A 1064 -20.86 -5.79 -5.55
C GLY A 1064 -20.96 -5.82 -4.02
N LEU A 1065 -22.19 -5.76 -3.52
CA LEU A 1065 -22.53 -5.94 -2.10
C LEU A 1065 -22.78 -7.42 -1.75
N VAL A 1066 -23.21 -8.23 -2.72
CA VAL A 1066 -23.74 -9.58 -2.50
C VAL A 1066 -22.65 -10.64 -2.36
N LYS A 1067 -21.57 -10.54 -3.15
CA LYS A 1067 -20.54 -11.59 -3.24
C LYS A 1067 -19.19 -11.25 -2.58
N ARG A 1068 -19.01 -10.03 -2.06
CA ARG A 1068 -17.77 -9.57 -1.40
C ARG A 1068 -17.27 -10.49 -0.28
N ASP A 1069 -18.20 -11.15 0.42
CA ASP A 1069 -17.94 -12.06 1.52
C ASP A 1069 -17.25 -13.37 1.09
N TYR A 1070 -17.35 -13.77 -0.19
CA TYR A 1070 -16.68 -14.97 -0.69
C TYR A 1070 -15.20 -14.76 -1.05
N LEU A 1071 -14.74 -13.51 -1.24
CA LEU A 1071 -13.38 -13.25 -1.72
C LEU A 1071 -12.29 -13.75 -0.77
N GLU A 1072 -12.48 -13.66 0.55
CA GLU A 1072 -11.51 -14.20 1.52
C GLU A 1072 -11.46 -15.73 1.52
N LYS A 1073 -12.53 -16.40 1.05
CA LYS A 1073 -12.59 -17.86 0.86
C LYS A 1073 -12.01 -18.32 -0.47
N GLU A 1074 -12.11 -17.49 -1.50
CA GLU A 1074 -11.59 -17.77 -2.85
C GLU A 1074 -10.09 -17.44 -2.99
N LEU A 1075 -9.65 -16.31 -2.44
CA LEU A 1075 -8.32 -15.73 -2.67
C LEU A 1075 -7.45 -15.65 -1.39
N GLY A 1076 -8.02 -15.93 -0.21
CA GLY A 1076 -7.35 -15.76 1.08
C GLY A 1076 -7.40 -14.32 1.61
N LYS A 1077 -7.16 -14.16 2.92
CA LYS A 1077 -7.27 -12.87 3.60
C LYS A 1077 -6.24 -11.87 3.08
N GLU A 1078 -5.01 -12.33 2.83
CA GLU A 1078 -3.88 -11.53 2.40
C GLU A 1078 -4.12 -10.86 1.04
N ALA A 1079 -4.81 -11.54 0.12
CA ALA A 1079 -5.21 -10.98 -1.17
C ALA A 1079 -6.26 -9.88 -1.01
N VAL A 1080 -7.25 -10.08 -0.13
CA VAL A 1080 -8.28 -9.08 0.16
C VAL A 1080 -7.71 -7.89 0.94
N ASP A 1081 -6.74 -8.10 1.84
CA ASP A 1081 -5.99 -7.02 2.50
C ASP A 1081 -5.15 -6.21 1.51
N ALA A 1082 -4.61 -6.83 0.45
CA ALA A 1082 -3.97 -6.11 -0.65
C ALA A 1082 -4.98 -5.28 -1.46
N MET A 1083 -6.20 -5.78 -1.69
CA MET A 1083 -7.29 -5.00 -2.30
C MET A 1083 -7.70 -3.81 -1.41
N ARG A 1084 -7.83 -4.01 -0.09
CA ARG A 1084 -8.08 -2.93 0.90
C ARG A 1084 -6.99 -1.86 0.86
N SER A 1085 -5.74 -2.28 0.75
CA SER A 1085 -4.58 -1.39 0.63
C SER A 1085 -4.60 -0.57 -0.67
N MET A 1086 -4.94 -1.21 -1.79
CA MET A 1086 -5.13 -0.54 -3.09
C MET A 1086 -6.28 0.46 -3.06
N LYS A 1087 -7.42 0.08 -2.46
CA LYS A 1087 -8.59 0.95 -2.27
C LYS A 1087 -8.24 2.18 -1.43
N ASN A 1088 -7.53 2.02 -0.32
CA ASN A 1088 -7.05 3.14 0.49
C ASN A 1088 -6.07 4.07 -0.26
N ALA A 1089 -5.28 3.53 -1.20
CA ALA A 1089 -4.33 4.32 -1.99
C ALA A 1089 -5.00 5.19 -3.07
N PHE A 1090 -6.08 4.73 -3.68
CA PHE A 1090 -6.85 5.50 -4.68
C PHE A 1090 -7.99 6.33 -4.08
N ASP A 1091 -8.50 5.96 -2.90
CA ASP A 1091 -9.57 6.66 -2.19
C ASP A 1091 -9.41 6.58 -0.65
N PRO A 1092 -8.52 7.41 -0.08
CA PRO A 1092 -8.24 7.43 1.37
C PRO A 1092 -9.39 8.01 2.21
N LEU A 1093 -10.43 8.57 1.59
CA LEU A 1093 -11.65 9.01 2.28
C LEU A 1093 -12.81 8.03 2.12
N CYS A 1094 -12.62 6.94 1.35
CA CYS A 1094 -13.61 5.92 1.09
C CYS A 1094 -14.97 6.52 0.67
N ILE A 1095 -14.94 7.47 -0.27
CA ILE A 1095 -16.13 8.06 -0.89
C ILE A 1095 -16.60 7.30 -2.14
N LEU A 1096 -15.69 6.77 -2.96
CA LEU A 1096 -15.99 6.08 -4.21
C LEU A 1096 -16.51 4.68 -3.94
N ASN A 1097 -17.83 4.50 -4.05
CA ASN A 1097 -18.51 3.21 -4.05
C ASN A 1097 -18.08 2.25 -2.90
N CYS A 1098 -17.82 2.79 -1.69
CA CYS A 1098 -17.21 2.07 -0.57
C CYS A 1098 -17.96 0.79 -0.16
N ASP A 1099 -17.24 -0.14 0.46
CA ASP A 1099 -17.70 -1.44 0.95
C ASP A 1099 -18.29 -2.40 -0.11
N LYS A 1100 -18.25 -2.04 -1.40
CA LYS A 1100 -18.48 -2.93 -2.54
C LYS A 1100 -17.16 -3.58 -2.97
N VAL A 1101 -17.25 -4.77 -3.55
CA VAL A 1101 -16.13 -5.71 -3.83
C VAL A 1101 -15.44 -6.23 -2.57
N ILE A 1102 -15.10 -5.36 -1.61
CA ILE A 1102 -14.44 -5.66 -0.34
C ILE A 1102 -15.06 -4.83 0.78
N ARG A 1103 -15.07 -5.34 2.03
CA ARG A 1103 -15.33 -4.49 3.21
C ARG A 1103 -14.06 -3.76 3.65
N MET A 1104 -14.18 -2.48 3.97
CA MET A 1104 -13.06 -1.64 4.43
C MET A 1104 -12.72 -1.85 5.91
N LYS A 1105 -13.73 -2.16 6.73
CA LYS A 1105 -13.52 -2.79 8.04
C LYS A 1105 -13.58 -4.31 7.88
N ALA A 1106 -12.63 -5.05 8.45
CA ALA A 1106 -12.78 -6.50 8.61
C ALA A 1106 -13.96 -6.80 9.55
N ALA A 1107 -14.62 -7.94 9.34
CA ALA A 1107 -15.80 -8.38 10.11
C ALA A 1107 -15.43 -9.32 11.27
#